data_AF-C4XN72-F1
#
_entry.id   AF-C4XN72-F1
#
_cell.length_a   1.000
_cell.length_b   1.000
_cell.length_c   1.000
_cell.angle_alpha   90.00
_cell.angle_beta   90.00
_cell.angle_gamma   90.00
#
_symmetry.space_group_name_H-M   'P 1'
#
loop_
_entity.id
_entity.type
_entity.pdbx_description
1 polymer ?
#
loop_
_entity_poly.entity_id
_entity_poly.type
_entity_poly.pdbx_seq_one_letter_code
_entity_poly.pdbx_strand_id
1 'polypeptide(L)'
;MLRGPCRPGRPPFSRQGGDVSRMVKARLRTVICAAVALAGAALATLPAGLLIYGAQADRYAAEKRADASLLLSETRLALDAALAGRLVILRALAALAAARPEVGEKDFSVFASGLAAGLPDVRSLQLARDLTVSHVYPTINNGGILGLRLADSLPRVQMLALHRAIDNNAPVLDGPVPLLQGGTGLILRLPVRLPGENDAPPRLWGLATAILDAKEFFQLAASPASGLRLAVRATDPDTGTTRLLAGDPSVFHDNPVLAQLETPGGPWELAAVPAGGWTRLPVPPPLLAGGFASWVVLSAALFLLLSWPARLAEAVARATAALDAAKEDLERTVAERTAALTTANEALRASDARYRAFIDATSGMAFFKDENLRYLVVNRNLCEFYGLPPEAVIGRDDAAVMPPELLAECRRSDLAAQQGTAMLTALETLGDRVFEVRKFPVPLPGGQTGVGGYVYDVTDRLVAENALRQSEQSLRDLYDNAPIGIFTSLPTGRYLTVNACMARMYGYADPEDMLRQVTDIESQMYVDPADRRRLMALLTQRGSLSGHETRRRTRDGRVIWVSLHARAVRDAAGKTVRLEGFCIDVTSRNQAEQALAEQESTLRIIFDNSPLGLVAFAPDGAILKCNARFLEIIGTTEDMARGANVLARMPETARQALAAALAGSATRMEGPYTSVLGGRTRVLRAMFNPVAAGQAPTPVIASVEDVTLQHEQERSLRLLRAAVEQSPASIVITDADGAIEYVNPFFTALTGYSAEEALGETPRVLSSGVHDRAFFQAMWDTLRTGGIWRGELCNRKRNGELYWEDSSISPIRDDQGVVTHYVAVKEDITEQKAREERLARLMSELEAIFNASSVGIVHLGHDGRVIRANARFGALFALDPDGLAGRPLEDIHENEQRRSALRREILAAVAAGQEASVEERFRNRDGRTLWCAVHGRLIDPAAPQAGSIWIFDDITARKELENVREDVERIMRHDLKAPLGSIVNLPELVAALGDVNEEQRDILAEIEQAGRFMLEQIDLSLDLYKMETGTFRPELQRIDLARIVATVVDMLAPLARTRGVAVAFPPAQPPVFALGNALLVQTTAGNLLKNALEAEAAGATVVVGFFAAGDQAGFAIANPSPPPAEIIPIFFEKYATAGKTKGNGLGTYSARLMTECQGGTIRLDVSEAAGTTVSVALPRE
;
A
#
# COMPACT_ATOMS: atom_id res chain seq x y z
N MET A 1 60.61 75.56 38.62
CA MET A 1 61.80 76.23 38.04
C MET A 1 61.69 76.11 36.53
N LEU A 2 61.29 77.14 35.79
CA LEU A 2 62.08 78.28 35.25
C LEU A 2 62.39 78.10 33.76
N ARG A 3 61.76 78.98 32.96
CA ARG A 3 62.24 79.68 31.73
C ARG A 3 62.30 78.92 30.38
N GLY A 4 61.66 79.56 29.37
CA GLY A 4 61.89 79.38 27.92
C GLY A 4 63.27 79.91 27.46
N PRO A 5 63.56 80.16 26.16
CA PRO A 5 62.72 80.89 25.18
C PRO A 5 62.86 80.47 23.67
N CYS A 6 62.27 81.31 22.79
CA CYS A 6 62.15 81.37 21.32
C CYS A 6 63.36 81.07 20.40
N ARG A 7 63.11 80.56 19.16
CA ARG A 7 63.25 81.26 17.84
C ARG A 7 63.09 80.31 16.60
N PRO A 8 62.92 80.85 15.36
CA PRO A 8 62.13 80.23 14.26
C PRO A 8 62.93 79.68 13.05
N GLY A 9 62.28 78.86 12.21
CA GLY A 9 62.75 78.47 10.87
C GLY A 9 61.61 77.94 9.95
N ARG A 10 61.52 78.45 8.71
CA ARG A 10 60.74 77.92 7.54
C ARG A 10 61.54 76.75 6.87
N PRO A 11 61.06 75.94 5.87
CA PRO A 11 59.96 76.04 4.86
C PRO A 11 59.25 74.66 4.55
N PRO A 12 58.69 74.30 3.34
CA PRO A 12 57.89 75.02 2.32
C PRO A 12 56.50 74.37 2.01
N PHE A 13 55.71 75.09 1.20
CA PHE A 13 54.43 74.75 0.56
C PHE A 13 54.56 73.78 -0.65
N SER A 14 53.57 72.89 -0.85
CA SER A 14 52.75 72.70 -2.08
C SER A 14 52.36 71.24 -2.42
N ARG A 15 51.16 71.10 -3.01
CA ARG A 15 50.53 69.97 -3.72
C ARG A 15 49.68 68.97 -2.92
N GLN A 16 48.36 69.24 -2.83
CA GLN A 16 47.33 68.20 -2.84
C GLN A 16 46.08 68.68 -3.61
N GLY A 17 46.13 68.55 -4.94
CA GLY A 17 44.97 68.65 -5.85
C GLY A 17 44.80 67.38 -6.70
N GLY A 18 45.45 66.27 -6.33
CA GLY A 18 45.58 65.06 -7.15
C GLY A 18 44.65 63.90 -6.79
N ASP A 19 44.01 63.90 -5.61
CA ASP A 19 43.36 62.68 -5.10
C ASP A 19 41.89 62.49 -5.51
N VAL A 20 41.17 63.56 -5.78
CA VAL A 20 39.75 63.46 -6.17
C VAL A 20 39.59 62.93 -7.60
N SER A 21 40.51 63.24 -8.51
CA SER A 21 40.46 62.78 -9.90
C SER A 21 40.74 61.27 -10.05
N ARG A 22 41.56 60.69 -9.18
CA ARG A 22 41.83 59.23 -9.19
C ARG A 22 40.64 58.44 -8.65
N MET A 23 39.97 58.94 -7.61
CA MET A 23 38.82 58.28 -7.01
C MET A 23 37.60 58.28 -7.94
N VAL A 24 37.38 59.38 -8.68
CA VAL A 24 36.32 59.47 -9.70
C VAL A 24 36.61 58.56 -10.90
N LYS A 25 37.85 58.49 -11.38
CA LYS A 25 38.24 57.58 -12.49
C LYS A 25 38.14 56.10 -12.11
N ALA A 26 38.42 55.75 -10.84
CA ALA A 26 38.27 54.38 -10.34
C ALA A 26 36.79 53.96 -10.34
N ARG A 27 35.89 54.80 -9.81
CA ARG A 27 34.44 54.51 -9.80
C ARG A 27 33.83 54.51 -11.20
N LEU A 28 34.29 55.37 -12.10
CA LEU A 28 33.83 55.39 -13.50
C LEU A 28 34.22 54.10 -14.24
N ARG A 29 35.42 53.55 -13.98
CA ARG A 29 35.84 52.24 -14.51
C ARG A 29 34.98 51.10 -13.98
N THR A 30 34.61 51.11 -12.69
CA THR A 30 33.75 50.09 -12.10
C THR A 30 32.36 50.10 -12.73
N VAL A 31 31.80 51.29 -12.98
CA VAL A 31 30.49 51.44 -13.65
C VAL A 31 30.54 50.99 -15.10
N ILE A 32 31.62 51.31 -15.84
CA ILE A 32 31.80 50.85 -17.23
C ILE A 32 31.99 49.32 -17.29
N CYS A 33 32.75 48.72 -16.37
CA CYS A 33 32.90 47.26 -16.29
C CYS A 33 31.58 46.55 -15.96
N ALA A 34 30.77 47.12 -15.06
CA ALA A 34 29.43 46.59 -14.75
C ALA A 34 28.50 46.67 -15.97
N ALA A 35 28.56 47.76 -16.74
CA ALA A 35 27.78 47.93 -17.97
C ALA A 35 28.19 46.93 -19.07
N VAL A 36 29.49 46.68 -19.25
CA VAL A 36 29.99 45.68 -20.22
C VAL A 36 29.63 44.26 -19.79
N ALA A 37 29.68 43.96 -18.48
CA ALA A 37 29.25 42.66 -17.95
C ALA A 37 27.74 42.42 -18.14
N LEU A 38 26.91 43.44 -17.94
CA LEU A 38 25.47 43.38 -18.20
C LEU A 38 25.15 43.20 -19.69
N ALA A 39 25.91 43.86 -20.58
CA ALA A 39 25.76 43.68 -22.02
C ALA A 39 26.17 42.28 -22.48
N GLY A 40 27.24 41.72 -21.90
CA GLY A 40 27.68 40.33 -22.15
C GLY A 40 26.67 39.30 -21.65
N ALA A 41 26.08 39.52 -20.48
CA ALA A 41 25.02 38.66 -19.94
C ALA A 41 23.75 38.68 -20.81
N ALA A 42 23.38 39.85 -21.37
CA ALA A 42 22.24 39.97 -22.27
C ALA A 42 22.47 39.33 -23.64
N LEU A 43 23.70 39.27 -24.14
CA LEU A 43 24.02 38.59 -25.41
C LEU A 43 23.97 37.05 -25.28
N ALA A 44 24.12 36.51 -24.07
CA ALA A 44 24.12 35.07 -23.79
C ALA A 44 22.71 34.46 -23.62
N THR A 45 21.67 35.27 -23.38
CA THR A 45 20.29 34.78 -23.13
C THR A 45 19.57 34.30 -24.40
N LEU A 46 19.89 34.88 -25.56
CA LEU A 46 19.34 34.50 -26.86
C LEU A 46 19.71 33.06 -27.29
N PRO A 47 21.00 32.65 -27.29
CA PRO A 47 21.36 31.26 -27.60
C PRO A 47 20.86 30.27 -26.54
N ALA A 48 20.80 30.66 -25.26
CA ALA A 48 20.22 29.81 -24.21
C ALA A 48 18.72 29.58 -24.41
N GLY A 49 17.95 30.61 -24.82
CA GLY A 49 16.53 30.48 -25.15
C GLY A 49 16.29 29.59 -26.37
N LEU A 50 17.14 29.69 -27.40
CA LEU A 50 17.09 28.81 -28.58
C LEU A 50 17.43 27.34 -28.23
N LEU A 51 18.39 27.11 -27.34
CA LEU A 51 18.74 25.77 -26.84
C LEU A 51 17.61 25.15 -26.01
N ILE A 52 16.98 25.93 -25.13
CA ILE A 52 15.84 25.47 -24.32
C ILE A 52 14.64 25.14 -25.20
N TYR A 53 14.33 25.99 -26.19
CA TYR A 53 13.27 25.73 -27.15
C TYR A 53 13.54 24.46 -27.97
N GLY A 54 14.79 24.25 -28.42
CA GLY A 54 15.21 23.03 -29.09
C GLY A 54 15.01 21.79 -28.22
N ALA A 55 15.47 21.82 -26.96
CA ALA A 55 15.32 20.70 -26.03
C ALA A 55 13.85 20.39 -25.70
N GLN A 56 12.99 21.41 -25.59
CA GLN A 56 11.55 21.22 -25.37
C GLN A 56 10.84 20.63 -26.60
N ALA A 57 11.20 21.09 -27.79
CA ALA A 57 10.67 20.54 -29.04
C ALA A 57 11.07 19.05 -29.22
N ASP A 58 12.32 18.70 -28.89
CA ASP A 58 12.81 17.32 -28.96
C ASP A 58 12.08 16.40 -27.96
N ARG A 59 11.87 16.87 -26.72
CA ARG A 59 11.18 16.09 -25.68
C ARG A 59 9.70 15.87 -26.02
N TYR A 60 9.02 16.89 -26.56
CA TYR A 60 7.63 16.76 -27.04
C TYR A 60 7.52 15.79 -28.22
N ALA A 61 8.45 15.87 -29.18
CA ALA A 61 8.50 14.95 -30.30
C ALA A 61 8.73 13.50 -29.87
N ALA A 62 9.57 13.27 -28.85
CA ALA A 62 9.82 11.93 -28.29
C ALA A 62 8.57 11.34 -27.61
N GLU A 63 7.86 12.12 -26.80
CA GLU A 63 6.62 11.68 -26.13
C GLU A 63 5.53 11.32 -27.17
N LYS A 64 5.33 12.18 -28.17
CA LYS A 64 4.38 11.88 -29.27
C LYS A 64 4.77 10.68 -30.11
N ARG A 65 6.06 10.37 -30.20
CA ARG A 65 6.55 9.18 -30.91
C ARG A 65 6.31 7.90 -30.12
N ALA A 66 6.42 7.96 -28.79
CA ALA A 66 6.07 6.85 -27.91
C ALA A 66 4.55 6.55 -27.97
N ASP A 67 3.70 7.57 -27.85
CA ASP A 67 2.24 7.42 -28.01
C ASP A 67 1.88 6.79 -29.36
N ALA A 68 2.46 7.31 -30.44
CA ALA A 68 2.22 6.80 -31.79
C ALA A 68 2.70 5.35 -31.96
N SER A 69 3.81 4.98 -31.32
CA SER A 69 4.35 3.61 -31.36
C SER A 69 3.46 2.62 -30.62
N LEU A 70 2.88 3.01 -29.48
CA LEU A 70 1.97 2.17 -28.71
C LEU A 70 0.68 1.88 -29.49
N LEU A 71 0.00 2.93 -29.97
CA LEU A 71 -1.23 2.77 -30.76
C LEU A 71 -0.99 2.03 -32.09
N LEU A 72 0.16 2.24 -32.74
CA LEU A 72 0.53 1.49 -33.94
C LEU A 72 0.74 0.00 -33.63
N SER A 73 1.27 -0.34 -32.46
CA SER A 73 1.44 -1.73 -32.02
C SER A 73 0.10 -2.42 -31.74
N GLU A 74 -0.85 -1.72 -31.12
CA GLU A 74 -2.24 -2.20 -30.95
C GLU A 74 -2.92 -2.47 -32.29
N THR A 75 -2.80 -1.53 -33.23
CA THR A 75 -3.36 -1.66 -34.59
C THR A 75 -2.76 -2.86 -35.34
N ARG A 76 -1.44 -3.07 -35.20
CA ARG A 76 -0.73 -4.22 -35.78
C ARG A 76 -1.26 -5.55 -35.23
N LEU A 77 -1.44 -5.65 -33.91
CA LEU A 77 -1.97 -6.85 -33.25
C LEU A 77 -3.41 -7.15 -33.70
N ALA A 78 -4.25 -6.13 -33.81
CA ALA A 78 -5.62 -6.28 -34.31
C ALA A 78 -5.66 -6.79 -35.76
N LEU A 79 -4.80 -6.27 -36.64
CA LEU A 79 -4.67 -6.73 -38.02
C LEU A 79 -4.16 -8.18 -38.12
N ASP A 80 -3.21 -8.55 -37.26
CA ASP A 80 -2.67 -9.92 -37.20
C ASP A 80 -3.75 -10.93 -36.78
N ALA A 81 -4.49 -10.61 -35.71
CA ALA A 81 -5.61 -11.43 -35.25
C ALA A 81 -6.72 -11.54 -36.32
N ALA A 82 -7.05 -10.43 -36.98
CA ALA A 82 -8.04 -10.43 -38.06
C ALA A 82 -7.62 -11.36 -39.21
N LEU A 83 -6.37 -11.25 -39.67
CA LEU A 83 -5.82 -12.07 -40.76
C LEU A 83 -5.76 -13.56 -40.38
N ALA A 84 -5.32 -13.88 -39.16
CA ALA A 84 -5.29 -15.25 -38.65
C ALA A 84 -6.69 -15.91 -38.69
N GLY A 85 -7.74 -15.17 -38.30
CA GLY A 85 -9.12 -15.65 -38.41
C GLY A 85 -9.54 -16.01 -39.84
N ARG A 86 -9.14 -15.21 -40.85
CA ARG A 86 -9.49 -15.48 -42.26
C ARG A 86 -8.71 -16.66 -42.84
N LEU A 87 -7.49 -16.90 -42.34
CA LEU A 87 -6.71 -18.09 -42.70
C LEU A 87 -7.35 -19.38 -42.18
N VAL A 88 -8.00 -19.36 -41.00
CA VAL A 88 -8.74 -20.52 -40.47
C VAL A 88 -9.91 -20.89 -41.39
N ILE A 89 -10.70 -19.89 -41.82
CA ILE A 89 -11.81 -20.10 -42.76
C ILE A 89 -11.32 -20.70 -44.07
N LEU A 90 -10.24 -20.15 -44.60
CA LEU A 90 -9.67 -20.62 -45.86
C LEU A 90 -9.16 -22.07 -45.76
N ARG A 91 -8.58 -22.44 -44.63
CA ARG A 91 -8.17 -23.82 -44.34
C ARG A 91 -9.38 -24.75 -44.19
N ALA A 92 -10.46 -24.30 -43.56
CA ALA A 92 -11.70 -25.07 -43.45
C ALA A 92 -12.33 -25.36 -44.82
N LEU A 93 -12.35 -24.36 -45.72
CA LEU A 93 -12.81 -24.54 -47.11
C LEU A 93 -11.92 -25.51 -47.89
N ALA A 94 -10.60 -25.39 -47.75
CA ALA A 94 -9.66 -26.30 -48.39
C ALA A 94 -9.82 -27.74 -47.87
N ALA A 95 -10.05 -27.91 -46.56
CA ALA A 95 -10.30 -29.21 -45.96
C ALA A 95 -11.61 -29.84 -46.45
N LEU A 96 -12.69 -29.06 -46.58
CA LEU A 96 -13.96 -29.53 -47.15
C LEU A 96 -13.75 -30.05 -48.57
N ALA A 97 -13.06 -29.29 -49.41
CA ALA A 97 -12.78 -29.69 -50.79
C ALA A 97 -11.88 -30.93 -50.90
N ALA A 98 -10.93 -31.09 -49.97
CA ALA A 98 -10.08 -32.28 -49.91
C ALA A 98 -10.83 -33.53 -49.43
N ALA A 99 -11.72 -33.38 -48.44
CA ALA A 99 -12.51 -34.48 -47.88
C ALA A 99 -13.68 -34.88 -48.79
N ARG A 100 -14.29 -33.91 -49.49
CA ARG A 100 -15.41 -34.11 -50.42
C ARG A 100 -15.12 -33.43 -51.76
N PRO A 101 -14.32 -34.07 -52.64
CA PRO A 101 -13.93 -33.51 -53.95
C PRO A 101 -15.11 -33.19 -54.90
N GLU A 102 -16.28 -33.76 -54.63
CA GLU A 102 -17.51 -33.63 -55.42
C GLU A 102 -18.63 -32.95 -54.60
N VAL A 103 -18.28 -32.07 -53.66
CA VAL A 103 -19.28 -31.32 -52.88
C VAL A 103 -20.27 -30.59 -53.79
N GLY A 104 -21.57 -30.65 -53.47
CA GLY A 104 -22.63 -29.99 -54.22
C GLY A 104 -22.81 -28.52 -53.80
N GLU A 105 -23.40 -27.71 -54.68
CA GLU A 105 -23.58 -26.26 -54.47
C GLU A 105 -24.35 -25.91 -53.19
N LYS A 106 -25.37 -26.70 -52.85
CA LYS A 106 -26.18 -26.50 -51.64
C LYS A 106 -25.38 -26.73 -50.36
N ASP A 107 -24.60 -27.81 -50.31
CA ASP A 107 -23.79 -28.17 -49.14
C ASP A 107 -22.63 -27.19 -48.96
N PHE A 108 -22.00 -26.79 -50.08
CA PHE A 108 -21.00 -25.73 -50.06
C PHE A 108 -21.59 -24.41 -49.55
N SER A 109 -22.77 -24.01 -50.02
CA SER A 109 -23.41 -22.75 -49.62
C SER A 109 -23.76 -22.72 -48.14
N VAL A 110 -24.27 -23.84 -47.59
CA VAL A 110 -24.55 -23.96 -46.14
C VAL A 110 -23.26 -23.84 -45.34
N PHE A 111 -22.22 -24.59 -45.72
CA PHE A 111 -20.93 -24.55 -45.01
C PHE A 111 -20.26 -23.17 -45.10
N ALA A 112 -20.22 -22.58 -46.29
CA ALA A 112 -19.66 -21.25 -46.52
C ALA A 112 -20.46 -20.14 -45.82
N SER A 113 -21.78 -20.28 -45.70
CA SER A 113 -22.61 -19.34 -44.94
C SER A 113 -22.30 -19.33 -43.45
N GLY A 114 -22.07 -20.51 -42.86
CA GLY A 114 -21.65 -20.62 -41.46
C GLY A 114 -20.27 -20.02 -41.23
N LEU A 115 -19.33 -20.26 -42.15
CA LEU A 115 -17.98 -19.69 -42.06
C LEU A 115 -17.93 -18.17 -42.26
N ALA A 116 -18.83 -17.60 -43.05
CA ALA A 116 -18.92 -16.16 -43.28
C ALA A 116 -19.79 -15.42 -42.24
N ALA A 117 -20.53 -16.15 -41.40
CA ALA A 117 -21.43 -15.56 -40.42
C ALA A 117 -20.65 -14.72 -39.38
N GLY A 118 -21.05 -13.46 -39.20
CA GLY A 118 -20.40 -12.54 -38.25
C GLY A 118 -19.09 -11.91 -38.75
N LEU A 119 -18.72 -12.09 -40.02
CA LEU A 119 -17.51 -11.53 -40.62
C LEU A 119 -17.86 -10.60 -41.78
N PRO A 120 -18.13 -9.31 -41.51
CA PRO A 120 -18.68 -8.39 -42.51
C PRO A 120 -17.72 -8.14 -43.68
N ASP A 121 -16.41 -8.18 -43.44
CA ASP A 121 -15.37 -8.02 -44.45
C ASP A 121 -15.28 -9.17 -45.46
N VAL A 122 -15.86 -10.35 -45.18
CA VAL A 122 -15.81 -11.49 -46.11
C VAL A 122 -16.86 -11.30 -47.21
N ARG A 123 -16.41 -10.85 -48.38
CA ARG A 123 -17.28 -10.56 -49.52
C ARG A 123 -17.69 -11.80 -50.32
N SER A 124 -16.77 -12.75 -50.49
CA SER A 124 -17.12 -14.06 -51.05
C SER A 124 -16.12 -15.17 -50.70
N LEU A 125 -16.60 -16.41 -50.67
CA LEU A 125 -15.83 -17.63 -50.50
C LEU A 125 -16.00 -18.50 -51.75
N GLN A 126 -14.91 -19.07 -52.24
CA GLN A 126 -14.87 -19.75 -53.55
C GLN A 126 -14.02 -21.03 -53.52
N LEU A 127 -14.44 -22.03 -54.31
CA LEU A 127 -13.62 -23.20 -54.65
C LEU A 127 -13.46 -23.28 -56.17
N ALA A 128 -12.22 -23.43 -56.63
CA ALA A 128 -11.89 -23.61 -58.04
C ALA A 128 -11.27 -24.99 -58.29
N ARG A 129 -12.05 -25.92 -58.86
CA ARG A 129 -11.60 -27.26 -59.27
C ARG A 129 -10.83 -27.16 -60.58
N ASP A 130 -9.63 -27.72 -60.65
CA ASP A 130 -8.73 -27.58 -61.80
C ASP A 130 -8.54 -26.10 -62.25
N LEU A 131 -8.49 -25.20 -61.26
CA LEU A 131 -8.41 -23.73 -61.44
C LEU A 131 -9.64 -23.10 -62.14
N THR A 132 -10.72 -23.85 -62.29
CA THR A 132 -12.02 -23.37 -62.77
C THR A 132 -12.95 -23.15 -61.58
N VAL A 133 -13.49 -21.94 -61.40
CA VAL A 133 -14.38 -21.64 -60.28
C VAL A 133 -15.61 -22.54 -60.35
N SER A 134 -15.72 -23.45 -59.39
CA SER A 134 -16.77 -24.47 -59.31
C SER A 134 -17.87 -24.09 -58.33
N HIS A 135 -17.52 -23.33 -57.28
CA HIS A 135 -18.43 -22.94 -56.20
C HIS A 135 -18.13 -21.52 -55.75
N VAL A 136 -19.18 -20.76 -55.42
CA VAL A 136 -19.08 -19.40 -54.86
C VAL A 136 -20.21 -19.12 -53.89
N TYR A 137 -19.91 -18.44 -52.79
CA TYR A 137 -20.87 -17.98 -51.80
C TYR A 137 -20.55 -16.53 -51.38
N PRO A 138 -21.54 -15.63 -51.25
CA PRO A 138 -22.93 -15.81 -51.69
C PRO A 138 -23.01 -15.84 -53.23
N THR A 139 -23.92 -16.65 -53.79
CA THR A 139 -24.11 -16.76 -55.24
C THR A 139 -24.73 -15.48 -55.84
N ILE A 140 -25.54 -14.77 -55.05
CA ILE A 140 -26.14 -13.49 -55.43
C ILE A 140 -25.00 -12.48 -55.66
N ASN A 141 -24.97 -11.85 -56.84
CA ASN A 141 -23.92 -10.95 -57.35
C ASN A 141 -22.57 -11.60 -57.73
N ASN A 142 -22.33 -12.88 -57.39
CA ASN A 142 -21.08 -13.57 -57.74
C ASN A 142 -21.27 -14.75 -58.70
N GLY A 143 -22.51 -15.12 -59.07
CA GLY A 143 -22.77 -16.27 -59.97
C GLY A 143 -22.14 -16.15 -61.37
N GLY A 144 -21.84 -14.94 -61.84
CA GLY A 144 -21.21 -14.70 -63.15
C GLY A 144 -19.76 -15.17 -63.28
N ILE A 145 -19.11 -15.58 -62.19
CA ILE A 145 -17.75 -16.15 -62.22
C ILE A 145 -17.73 -17.68 -62.17
N LEU A 146 -18.88 -18.34 -62.01
CA LEU A 146 -18.97 -19.81 -62.06
C LEU A 146 -18.58 -20.31 -63.46
N GLY A 147 -17.70 -21.31 -63.52
CA GLY A 147 -17.14 -21.83 -64.77
C GLY A 147 -15.96 -21.01 -65.34
N LEU A 148 -15.57 -19.92 -64.69
CA LEU A 148 -14.42 -19.11 -65.11
C LEU A 148 -13.10 -19.84 -64.79
N ARG A 149 -12.25 -20.02 -65.80
CA ARG A 149 -10.90 -20.55 -65.63
C ARG A 149 -9.93 -19.44 -65.22
N LEU A 150 -9.46 -19.50 -63.97
CA LEU A 150 -8.65 -18.45 -63.34
C LEU A 150 -7.31 -18.25 -64.05
N ALA A 151 -6.70 -19.33 -64.55
CA ALA A 151 -5.41 -19.27 -65.24
C ALA A 151 -5.43 -18.44 -66.54
N ASP A 152 -6.59 -18.33 -67.20
CA ASP A 152 -6.71 -17.67 -68.50
C ASP A 152 -7.34 -16.28 -68.40
N SER A 153 -7.98 -15.97 -67.27
CA SER A 153 -8.87 -14.82 -67.12
C SER A 153 -8.34 -13.75 -66.15
N LEU A 154 -7.30 -14.05 -65.37
CA LEU A 154 -6.75 -13.14 -64.36
C LEU A 154 -5.72 -12.16 -64.94
N PRO A 155 -5.69 -10.89 -64.46
CA PRO A 155 -4.61 -9.96 -64.78
C PRO A 155 -3.23 -10.50 -64.38
N ARG A 156 -2.18 -10.10 -65.10
CA ARG A 156 -0.80 -10.59 -64.94
C ARG A 156 -0.29 -10.58 -63.49
N VAL A 157 -0.65 -9.57 -62.69
CA VAL A 157 -0.24 -9.45 -61.28
C VAL A 157 -0.92 -10.52 -60.40
N GLN A 158 -2.21 -10.75 -60.60
CA GLN A 158 -2.95 -11.77 -59.84
C GLN A 158 -2.56 -13.19 -60.26
N MET A 159 -2.14 -13.36 -61.51
CA MET A 159 -1.59 -14.62 -62.02
C MET A 159 -0.28 -15.02 -61.33
N LEU A 160 0.60 -14.07 -61.03
CA LEU A 160 1.83 -14.34 -60.27
C LEU A 160 1.51 -14.80 -58.84
N ALA A 161 0.56 -14.14 -58.17
CA ALA A 161 0.11 -14.56 -56.84
C ALA A 161 -0.54 -15.95 -56.83
N LEU A 162 -1.30 -16.30 -57.89
CA LEU A 162 -1.86 -17.63 -58.06
C LEU A 162 -0.77 -18.71 -58.19
N HIS A 163 0.24 -18.48 -59.02
CA HIS A 163 1.36 -19.41 -59.18
C HIS A 163 2.13 -19.57 -57.87
N ARG A 164 2.44 -18.47 -57.16
CA ARG A 164 3.08 -18.53 -55.84
C ARG A 164 2.33 -19.41 -54.85
N ALA A 165 1.00 -19.30 -54.80
CA ALA A 165 0.20 -20.13 -53.90
C ALA A 165 0.34 -21.62 -54.24
N ILE A 166 0.29 -21.97 -55.53
CA ILE A 166 0.35 -23.36 -56.01
C ILE A 166 1.76 -23.95 -55.85
N ASP A 167 2.78 -23.21 -56.25
CA ASP A 167 4.19 -23.63 -56.29
C ASP A 167 4.75 -23.79 -54.87
N ASN A 168 4.47 -22.83 -53.98
CA ASN A 168 4.93 -22.87 -52.59
C ASN A 168 4.04 -23.72 -51.68
N ASN A 169 2.90 -24.19 -52.20
CA ASN A 169 1.90 -24.93 -51.43
C ASN A 169 1.50 -24.23 -50.11
N ALA A 170 1.39 -22.90 -50.15
CA ALA A 170 1.19 -22.05 -48.98
C ALA A 170 0.08 -21.03 -49.25
N PRO A 171 -0.61 -20.53 -48.20
CA PRO A 171 -1.56 -19.45 -48.39
C PRO A 171 -0.86 -18.21 -48.96
N VAL A 172 -1.54 -17.49 -49.84
CA VAL A 172 -1.06 -16.20 -50.39
C VAL A 172 -2.14 -15.15 -50.25
N LEU A 173 -1.75 -13.99 -49.71
CA LEU A 173 -2.59 -12.81 -49.64
C LEU A 173 -2.19 -11.84 -50.75
N ASP A 174 -3.15 -11.50 -51.62
CA ASP A 174 -3.00 -10.50 -52.66
C ASP A 174 -4.01 -9.36 -52.48
N GLY A 175 -3.75 -8.22 -53.09
CA GLY A 175 -4.57 -7.02 -52.99
C GLY A 175 -4.00 -5.88 -52.13
N PRO A 176 -4.69 -4.72 -52.09
CA PRO A 176 -5.97 -4.45 -52.74
C PRO A 176 -5.86 -4.44 -54.27
N VAL A 177 -6.71 -5.21 -54.94
CA VAL A 177 -6.78 -5.29 -56.41
C VAL A 177 -8.22 -5.08 -56.88
N PRO A 178 -8.42 -4.53 -58.10
CA PRO A 178 -9.75 -4.50 -58.69
C PRO A 178 -10.27 -5.93 -58.88
N LEU A 179 -11.47 -6.17 -58.37
CA LEU A 179 -12.15 -7.46 -58.46
C LEU A 179 -12.89 -7.57 -59.79
N LEU A 180 -12.96 -8.77 -60.36
CA LEU A 180 -13.76 -9.05 -61.56
C LEU A 180 -15.26 -8.75 -61.37
N GLN A 181 -15.72 -8.78 -60.12
CA GLN A 181 -17.10 -8.51 -59.69
C GLN A 181 -17.36 -7.01 -59.41
N GLY A 182 -16.38 -6.13 -59.65
CA GLY A 182 -16.45 -4.70 -59.36
C GLY A 182 -16.03 -4.32 -57.92
N GLY A 183 -15.37 -3.16 -57.78
CA GLY A 183 -14.78 -2.70 -56.52
C GLY A 183 -13.35 -3.24 -56.30
N THR A 184 -12.80 -2.99 -55.11
CA THR A 184 -11.42 -3.37 -54.75
C THR A 184 -11.46 -4.31 -53.55
N GLY A 185 -10.67 -5.38 -53.57
CA GLY A 185 -10.63 -6.34 -52.47
C GLY A 185 -9.27 -6.98 -52.27
N LEU A 186 -9.12 -7.63 -51.11
CA LEU A 186 -8.00 -8.51 -50.78
C LEU A 186 -8.40 -9.95 -51.13
N ILE A 187 -7.50 -10.71 -51.75
CA ILE A 187 -7.75 -12.07 -52.21
C ILE A 187 -6.78 -12.99 -51.48
N LEU A 188 -7.31 -13.83 -50.59
CA LEU A 188 -6.56 -14.85 -49.87
C LEU A 188 -6.77 -16.20 -50.57
N ARG A 189 -5.68 -16.87 -50.97
CA ARG A 189 -5.70 -18.11 -51.78
C ARG A 189 -4.94 -19.22 -51.06
N LEU A 190 -5.48 -20.43 -51.08
CA LEU A 190 -4.83 -21.62 -50.54
C LEU A 190 -5.03 -22.81 -51.50
N PRO A 191 -3.97 -23.46 -51.98
CA PRO A 191 -4.09 -24.66 -52.80
C PRO A 191 -4.73 -25.80 -52.01
N VAL A 192 -5.62 -26.52 -52.69
CA VAL A 192 -6.24 -27.75 -52.18
C VAL A 192 -5.54 -28.92 -52.86
N ARG A 193 -4.93 -29.79 -52.07
CA ARG A 193 -4.31 -31.01 -52.57
C ARG A 193 -4.97 -32.23 -51.96
N LEU A 194 -5.14 -33.27 -52.78
CA LEU A 194 -5.56 -34.57 -52.31
C LEU A 194 -4.36 -35.39 -51.88
N PRO A 195 -4.48 -36.21 -50.82
CA PRO A 195 -3.46 -37.19 -50.48
C PRO A 195 -3.26 -38.13 -51.68
N GLY A 196 -2.00 -38.43 -52.01
CA GLY A 196 -1.71 -39.37 -53.09
C GLY A 196 -2.00 -40.81 -52.67
N GLU A 197 -2.51 -41.60 -53.60
CA GLU A 197 -2.64 -43.05 -53.42
C GLU A 197 -1.26 -43.72 -53.64
N ASN A 198 -0.91 -44.71 -52.79
CA ASN A 198 0.32 -45.51 -52.90
C ASN A 198 1.63 -44.70 -52.99
N ASP A 199 1.93 -43.85 -52.00
CA ASP A 199 3.16 -43.02 -51.94
C ASP A 199 3.35 -42.02 -53.10
N ALA A 200 2.32 -41.81 -53.94
CA ALA A 200 2.34 -40.76 -54.94
C ALA A 200 2.36 -39.36 -54.29
N PRO A 201 3.03 -38.37 -54.88
CA PRO A 201 3.02 -37.00 -54.36
C PRO A 201 1.60 -36.41 -54.40
N PRO A 202 1.21 -35.59 -53.41
CA PRO A 202 -0.13 -35.04 -53.31
C PRO A 202 -0.49 -34.21 -54.56
N ARG A 203 -1.59 -34.62 -55.21
CA ARG A 203 -2.08 -34.02 -56.46
C ARG A 203 -2.88 -32.76 -56.15
N LEU A 204 -2.63 -31.70 -56.91
CA LEU A 204 -3.44 -30.47 -56.86
C LEU A 204 -4.87 -30.80 -57.34
N TRP A 205 -5.86 -30.58 -56.48
CA TRP A 205 -7.28 -30.64 -56.84
C TRP A 205 -7.79 -29.31 -57.35
N GLY A 206 -7.29 -28.21 -56.77
CA GLY A 206 -7.81 -26.90 -57.05
C GLY A 206 -7.35 -25.85 -56.04
N LEU A 207 -8.18 -24.83 -55.85
CA LEU A 207 -7.88 -23.67 -55.02
C LEU A 207 -9.08 -23.29 -54.16
N ALA A 208 -8.85 -23.04 -52.87
CA ALA A 208 -9.78 -22.33 -52.02
C ALA A 208 -9.43 -20.83 -52.03
N THR A 209 -10.44 -19.97 -52.15
CA THR A 209 -10.24 -18.51 -52.18
C THR A 209 -11.24 -17.81 -51.28
N ALA A 210 -10.74 -16.86 -50.48
CA ALA A 210 -11.56 -15.89 -49.75
C ALA A 210 -11.30 -14.49 -50.30
N ILE A 211 -12.36 -13.78 -50.66
CA ILE A 211 -12.31 -12.38 -51.10
C ILE A 211 -12.80 -11.50 -49.95
N LEU A 212 -11.95 -10.59 -49.51
CA LEU A 212 -12.23 -9.65 -48.43
C LEU A 212 -12.43 -8.25 -48.99
N ASP A 213 -13.37 -7.49 -48.43
CA ASP A 213 -13.47 -6.06 -48.65
C ASP A 213 -12.30 -5.36 -47.95
N ALA A 214 -11.44 -4.70 -48.73
CA ALA A 214 -10.24 -4.08 -48.19
C ALA A 214 -10.57 -2.96 -47.19
N LYS A 215 -11.63 -2.17 -47.45
CA LYS A 215 -11.99 -1.04 -46.62
C LYS A 215 -12.53 -1.50 -45.28
N GLU A 216 -13.43 -2.49 -45.28
CA GLU A 216 -13.98 -3.04 -44.03
C GLU A 216 -12.92 -3.79 -43.23
N PHE A 217 -12.05 -4.56 -43.89
CA PHE A 217 -10.94 -5.26 -43.23
C PHE A 217 -10.03 -4.30 -42.45
N PHE A 218 -9.61 -3.18 -43.08
CA PHE A 218 -8.79 -2.19 -42.39
C PHE A 218 -9.57 -1.38 -41.35
N GLN A 219 -10.87 -1.13 -41.53
CA GLN A 219 -11.70 -0.40 -40.55
C GLN A 219 -12.01 -1.21 -39.28
N LEU A 220 -12.23 -2.53 -39.42
CA LEU A 220 -12.46 -3.44 -38.29
C LEU A 220 -11.21 -3.56 -37.40
N ALA A 221 -10.03 -3.51 -38.02
CA ALA A 221 -8.75 -3.66 -37.32
C ALA A 221 -8.11 -2.31 -36.91
N ALA A 222 -8.50 -1.19 -37.52
CA ALA A 222 -8.02 0.15 -37.20
C ALA A 222 -9.21 1.10 -36.96
N SER A 223 -9.59 1.27 -35.69
CA SER A 223 -10.68 2.17 -35.31
C SER A 223 -10.30 3.64 -35.61
N PRO A 224 -11.17 4.43 -36.28
CA PRO A 224 -10.89 5.83 -36.64
C PRO A 224 -10.82 6.81 -35.45
N ALA A 225 -10.96 6.32 -34.21
CA ALA A 225 -10.83 7.12 -32.99
C ALA A 225 -9.37 7.36 -32.55
N SER A 226 -8.38 6.71 -33.17
CA SER A 226 -6.96 6.96 -32.88
C SER A 226 -6.53 8.30 -33.47
N GLY A 227 -5.99 9.22 -32.69
CA GLY A 227 -5.48 10.53 -33.14
C GLY A 227 -4.25 10.48 -34.09
N LEU A 228 -4.13 9.43 -34.89
CA LEU A 228 -3.05 9.11 -35.81
C LEU A 228 -3.54 9.11 -37.26
N ARG A 229 -2.68 9.57 -38.17
CA ARG A 229 -2.76 9.28 -39.59
C ARG A 229 -2.00 7.98 -39.85
N LEU A 230 -2.72 6.95 -40.25
CA LEU A 230 -2.18 5.62 -40.54
C LEU A 230 -2.08 5.39 -42.05
N ALA A 231 -1.02 4.69 -42.47
CA ALA A 231 -0.86 4.21 -43.83
C ALA A 231 -0.23 2.81 -43.82
N VAL A 232 -0.64 1.96 -44.74
CA VAL A 232 -0.16 0.57 -44.86
C VAL A 232 0.33 0.37 -46.29
N ARG A 233 1.53 -0.19 -46.45
CA ARG A 233 2.08 -0.56 -47.75
C ARG A 233 2.61 -1.98 -47.72
N ALA A 234 2.57 -2.67 -48.86
CA ALA A 234 3.22 -3.96 -49.03
C ALA A 234 4.33 -3.83 -50.07
N THR A 235 5.43 -4.55 -49.86
CA THR A 235 6.50 -4.68 -50.84
C THR A 235 6.43 -6.08 -51.42
N ASP A 236 6.28 -6.17 -52.73
CA ASP A 236 6.30 -7.47 -53.40
C ASP A 236 7.73 -8.04 -53.35
N PRO A 237 7.94 -9.26 -52.80
CA PRO A 237 9.27 -9.80 -52.54
C PRO A 237 10.06 -10.16 -53.81
N ASP A 238 9.39 -10.39 -54.95
CA ASP A 238 10.03 -10.82 -56.19
C ASP A 238 10.42 -9.65 -57.09
N THR A 239 9.63 -8.58 -57.06
CA THR A 239 9.83 -7.38 -57.89
C THR A 239 10.44 -6.21 -57.13
N GLY A 240 10.44 -6.25 -55.78
CA GLY A 240 10.82 -5.14 -54.91
C GLY A 240 9.90 -3.92 -55.01
N THR A 241 8.77 -4.03 -55.72
CA THR A 241 7.85 -2.91 -55.90
C THR A 241 6.95 -2.73 -54.69
N THR A 242 6.92 -1.52 -54.15
CA THR A 242 6.08 -1.17 -52.99
C THR A 242 4.77 -0.57 -53.45
N ARG A 243 3.65 -1.11 -52.96
CA ARG A 243 2.28 -0.64 -53.22
C ARG A 243 1.60 -0.18 -51.94
N LEU A 244 0.89 0.94 -52.00
CA LEU A 244 0.05 1.42 -50.90
C LEU A 244 -1.24 0.57 -50.83
N LEU A 245 -1.55 0.03 -49.65
CA LEU A 245 -2.73 -0.79 -49.39
C LEU A 245 -3.86 0.03 -48.77
N ALA A 246 -3.54 0.93 -47.85
CA ALA A 246 -4.49 1.79 -47.16
C ALA A 246 -3.84 3.08 -46.64
N GLY A 247 -4.64 4.14 -46.44
CA GLY A 247 -4.19 5.41 -45.87
C GLY A 247 -3.58 6.39 -46.89
N ASP A 248 -2.90 7.41 -46.37
CA ASP A 248 -2.29 8.49 -47.18
C ASP A 248 -0.78 8.22 -47.36
N PRO A 249 -0.27 8.18 -48.61
CA PRO A 249 1.14 7.87 -48.87
C PRO A 249 2.12 8.88 -48.26
N SER A 250 1.70 10.13 -48.02
CA SER A 250 2.56 11.16 -47.40
C SER A 250 2.99 10.79 -45.98
N VAL A 251 2.26 9.92 -45.28
CA VAL A 251 2.61 9.43 -43.93
C VAL A 251 3.98 8.75 -43.91
N PHE A 252 4.35 8.02 -44.98
CA PHE A 252 5.66 7.37 -45.07
C PHE A 252 6.83 8.35 -45.22
N HIS A 253 6.56 9.60 -45.58
CA HIS A 253 7.55 10.66 -45.77
C HIS A 253 7.61 11.65 -44.60
N ASP A 254 6.57 11.68 -43.77
CA ASP A 254 6.43 12.57 -42.61
C ASP A 254 7.10 11.98 -41.35
N ASN A 255 8.34 11.48 -41.43
CA ASN A 255 9.10 10.85 -40.32
C ASN A 255 8.26 9.87 -39.45
N PRO A 256 7.66 8.85 -40.05
CA PRO A 256 6.69 7.97 -39.39
C PRO A 256 7.31 7.10 -38.29
N VAL A 257 6.44 6.62 -37.40
CA VAL A 257 6.72 5.37 -36.67
C VAL A 257 6.33 4.21 -37.57
N LEU A 258 7.22 3.23 -37.68
CA LEU A 258 7.04 2.07 -38.55
C LEU A 258 6.82 0.81 -37.72
N ALA A 259 5.94 -0.06 -38.20
CA ALA A 259 5.76 -1.40 -37.69
C ALA A 259 5.62 -2.38 -38.85
N GLN A 260 6.04 -3.64 -38.66
CA GLN A 260 5.91 -4.69 -39.67
C GLN A 260 4.93 -5.77 -39.22
N LEU A 261 4.04 -6.15 -40.14
CA LEU A 261 3.10 -7.25 -40.01
C LEU A 261 3.48 -8.35 -41.00
N GLU A 262 3.74 -9.54 -40.50
CA GLU A 262 4.04 -10.70 -41.34
C GLU A 262 2.75 -11.21 -42.00
N THR A 263 2.71 -11.27 -43.33
CA THR A 263 1.54 -11.78 -44.05
C THR A 263 1.92 -12.88 -45.03
N PRO A 264 0.96 -13.75 -45.43
CA PRO A 264 1.19 -14.82 -46.41
C PRO A 264 1.60 -14.38 -47.83
N GLY A 265 1.84 -13.09 -48.08
CA GLY A 265 2.34 -12.57 -49.37
C GLY A 265 3.62 -11.73 -49.25
N GLY A 266 4.26 -11.72 -48.07
CA GLY A 266 5.37 -10.84 -47.71
C GLY A 266 4.99 -9.83 -46.62
N PRO A 267 5.97 -9.22 -45.94
CA PRO A 267 5.70 -8.33 -44.82
C PRO A 267 5.00 -7.05 -45.30
N TRP A 268 3.95 -6.66 -44.57
CA TRP A 268 3.30 -5.37 -44.71
C TRP A 268 3.95 -4.38 -43.74
N GLU A 269 4.17 -3.17 -44.20
CA GLU A 269 4.74 -2.10 -43.41
C GLU A 269 3.65 -1.08 -43.10
N LEU A 270 3.44 -0.83 -41.82
CA LEU A 270 2.50 0.13 -41.29
C LEU A 270 3.28 1.37 -40.86
N ALA A 271 2.79 2.54 -41.24
CA ALA A 271 3.30 3.83 -40.84
C ALA A 271 2.24 4.62 -40.09
N ALA A 272 2.64 5.27 -39.00
CA ALA A 272 1.81 6.17 -38.24
C ALA A 272 2.49 7.52 -38.01
N VAL A 273 1.71 8.60 -38.13
CA VAL A 273 2.10 9.96 -37.77
C VAL A 273 0.96 10.60 -36.96
N PRO A 274 1.23 11.38 -35.89
CA PRO A 274 0.19 12.11 -35.18
C PRO A 274 -0.59 13.06 -36.10
N ALA A 275 -1.91 13.15 -35.94
CA ALA A 275 -2.74 14.01 -36.80
C ALA A 275 -2.33 15.50 -36.78
N GLY A 276 -1.67 15.96 -35.70
CA GLY A 276 -1.13 17.32 -35.56
C GLY A 276 0.31 17.53 -36.05
N GLY A 277 0.98 16.49 -36.57
CA GLY A 277 2.40 16.52 -36.94
C GLY A 277 3.36 16.48 -35.74
N TRP A 278 4.67 16.39 -36.02
CA TRP A 278 5.71 16.18 -34.99
C TRP A 278 6.10 17.44 -34.20
N THR A 279 5.96 18.64 -34.78
CA THR A 279 6.75 19.81 -34.35
C THR A 279 5.98 21.09 -34.08
N ARG A 280 4.64 21.10 -34.11
CA ARG A 280 3.90 22.33 -33.75
C ARG A 280 3.76 22.45 -32.22
N LEU A 281 4.80 22.95 -31.57
CA LEU A 281 4.56 23.79 -30.39
C LEU A 281 3.81 25.04 -30.87
N PRO A 282 2.67 25.42 -30.25
CA PRO A 282 2.06 26.72 -30.54
C PRO A 282 3.06 27.78 -30.10
N VAL A 283 3.63 28.53 -31.05
CA VAL A 283 4.54 29.63 -30.77
C VAL A 283 3.75 30.67 -29.96
N PRO A 284 4.09 30.93 -28.69
CA PRO A 284 3.48 32.05 -28.01
C PRO A 284 4.17 33.31 -28.54
N PRO A 285 3.44 34.35 -28.98
CA PRO A 285 4.02 35.62 -29.41
C PRO A 285 4.93 36.38 -28.42
N PRO A 286 4.95 36.16 -27.08
CA PRO A 286 5.64 37.07 -26.18
C PRO A 286 7.13 36.77 -25.99
N LEU A 287 7.68 35.65 -26.49
CA LEU A 287 9.11 35.34 -26.29
C LEU A 287 10.05 36.21 -27.15
N LEU A 288 9.63 36.60 -28.36
CA LEU A 288 10.36 37.58 -29.17
C LEU A 288 10.14 39.02 -28.67
N ALA A 289 8.96 39.31 -28.11
CA ALA A 289 8.64 40.62 -27.53
C ALA A 289 9.36 40.87 -26.19
N GLY A 290 9.52 39.84 -25.35
CA GLY A 290 10.20 39.92 -24.05
C GLY A 290 11.71 40.14 -24.16
N GLY A 291 12.35 39.56 -25.18
CA GLY A 291 13.75 39.83 -25.52
C GLY A 291 13.96 41.28 -25.97
N PHE A 292 13.05 41.82 -26.78
CA PHE A 292 13.11 43.21 -27.25
C PHE A 292 12.81 44.22 -26.12
N ALA A 293 11.83 43.92 -25.26
CA ALA A 293 11.50 44.75 -24.10
C ALA A 293 12.64 44.79 -23.08
N SER A 294 13.29 43.65 -22.81
CA SER A 294 14.46 43.59 -21.93
C SER A 294 15.64 44.39 -22.48
N TRP A 295 15.84 44.38 -23.79
CA TRP A 295 16.88 45.18 -24.46
C TRP A 295 16.61 46.69 -24.37
N VAL A 296 15.34 47.11 -24.49
CA VAL A 296 14.91 48.52 -24.31
C VAL A 296 15.06 48.97 -22.84
N VAL A 297 14.70 48.12 -21.88
CA VAL A 297 14.80 48.43 -20.43
C VAL A 297 16.27 48.52 -19.99
N LEU A 298 17.14 47.60 -20.46
CA LEU A 298 18.58 47.66 -20.17
C LEU A 298 19.25 48.90 -20.79
N SER A 299 18.80 49.31 -21.97
CA SER A 299 19.29 50.55 -22.62
C SER A 299 18.81 51.81 -21.89
N ALA A 300 17.58 51.83 -21.35
CA ALA A 300 17.05 52.92 -20.55
C ALA A 300 17.70 53.02 -19.16
N ALA A 301 18.00 51.88 -18.52
CA ALA A 301 18.72 51.83 -17.25
C ALA A 301 20.16 52.37 -17.37
N LEU A 302 20.83 52.09 -18.49
CA LEU A 302 22.15 52.64 -18.80
C LEU A 302 22.13 54.17 -18.95
N PHE A 303 21.06 54.73 -19.52
CA PHE A 303 20.86 56.18 -19.66
C PHE A 303 20.60 56.88 -18.31
N LEU A 304 19.81 56.27 -17.43
CA LEU A 304 19.53 56.80 -16.08
C LEU A 304 20.77 56.80 -15.18
N LEU A 305 21.60 55.76 -15.25
CA LEU A 305 22.87 55.66 -14.51
C LEU A 305 23.89 56.74 -14.88
N LEU A 306 23.83 57.27 -16.11
CA LEU A 306 24.68 58.37 -16.58
C LEU A 306 24.20 59.77 -16.14
N SER A 307 22.98 59.90 -15.61
CA SER A 307 22.34 61.18 -15.26
C SER A 307 22.45 61.61 -13.78
N TRP A 308 23.14 60.81 -12.95
CA TRP A 308 23.15 60.91 -11.48
C TRP A 308 23.85 62.13 -10.80
N PRO A 309 24.64 63.03 -11.45
CA PRO A 309 25.30 64.11 -10.70
C PRO A 309 24.38 65.25 -10.20
N ALA A 310 23.13 65.35 -10.65
CA ALA A 310 22.31 66.55 -10.42
C ALA A 310 21.37 66.52 -9.20
N ARG A 311 21.11 65.36 -8.58
CA ARG A 311 20.04 65.20 -7.56
C ARG A 311 20.51 65.22 -6.10
N LEU A 312 21.80 65.44 -5.84
CA LEU A 312 22.36 65.36 -4.49
C LEU A 312 22.10 66.62 -3.63
N ALA A 313 21.58 67.71 -4.21
CA ALA A 313 21.38 68.99 -3.52
C ALA A 313 20.04 69.09 -2.74
N GLU A 314 19.03 68.27 -3.06
CA GLU A 314 17.69 68.36 -2.43
C GLU A 314 17.51 67.48 -1.19
N ALA A 315 18.45 66.58 -0.89
CA ALA A 315 18.34 65.66 0.25
C ALA A 315 18.66 66.32 1.60
N VAL A 316 19.42 67.42 1.60
CA VAL A 316 19.89 68.08 2.82
C VAL A 316 18.80 68.92 3.51
N ALA A 317 17.76 69.35 2.79
CA ALA A 317 16.68 70.16 3.34
C ALA A 317 15.58 69.37 4.07
N ARG A 318 15.48 68.05 3.86
CA ARG A 318 14.42 67.20 4.46
C ARG A 318 14.73 66.70 5.87
N ALA A 319 15.99 66.81 6.31
CA ALA A 319 16.43 66.28 7.60
C ALA A 319 15.99 67.15 8.80
N THR A 320 15.62 68.41 8.59
CA THR A 320 15.21 69.34 9.67
C THR A 320 13.74 69.25 10.04
N ALA A 321 12.89 68.55 9.29
CA ALA A 321 11.47 68.33 9.61
C ALA A 321 11.20 67.06 10.43
N ALA A 322 12.20 66.18 10.58
CA ALA A 322 12.05 64.88 11.23
C ALA A 322 12.08 64.93 12.78
N LEU A 323 12.37 66.09 13.37
CA LEU A 323 12.56 66.22 14.83
C LEU A 323 11.24 66.46 15.59
N ASP A 324 10.21 67.02 14.96
CA ASP A 324 8.92 67.26 15.61
C ASP A 324 7.98 66.05 15.56
N ALA A 325 8.17 65.12 14.60
CA ALA A 325 7.39 63.88 14.48
C ALA A 325 7.70 62.85 15.60
N ALA A 326 8.86 62.95 16.24
CA ALA A 326 9.27 62.05 17.32
C ALA A 326 8.49 62.27 18.63
N LYS A 327 7.74 63.38 18.76
CA LYS A 327 6.96 63.69 19.95
C LYS A 327 5.55 63.09 19.93
N GLU A 328 4.97 62.82 18.76
CA GLU A 328 3.70 62.08 18.61
C GLU A 328 3.89 60.55 18.75
N ASP A 329 5.10 60.04 18.52
CA ASP A 329 5.44 58.61 18.59
C ASP A 329 5.37 58.04 20.03
N LEU A 330 5.59 58.89 21.04
CA LEU A 330 5.57 58.49 22.44
C LEU A 330 4.14 58.30 23.00
N GLU A 331 3.17 59.08 22.54
CA GLU A 331 1.76 58.94 22.94
C GLU A 331 1.09 57.74 22.27
N ARG A 332 1.54 57.39 21.06
CA ARG A 332 1.12 56.19 20.31
C ARG A 332 1.62 54.88 20.95
N THR A 333 2.82 54.88 21.51
CA THR A 333 3.45 53.69 22.14
C THR A 333 2.67 53.19 23.38
N VAL A 334 1.98 54.08 24.10
CA VAL A 334 1.17 53.73 25.29
C VAL A 334 -0.18 53.12 24.89
N ALA A 335 -0.77 53.54 23.77
CA ALA A 335 -1.95 52.91 23.19
C ALA A 335 -1.65 51.54 22.56
N GLU A 336 -0.48 51.39 21.92
CA GLU A 336 -0.03 50.13 21.31
C GLU A 336 0.26 49.03 22.33
N ARG A 337 0.78 49.34 23.53
CA ARG A 337 0.99 48.33 24.59
C ARG A 337 -0.29 47.81 25.22
N THR A 338 -1.33 48.65 25.29
CA THR A 338 -2.63 48.27 25.85
C THR A 338 -3.43 47.42 24.84
N ALA A 339 -3.29 47.69 23.54
CA ALA A 339 -3.80 46.85 22.46
C ALA A 339 -2.99 45.55 22.28
N ALA A 340 -1.67 45.55 22.51
CA ALA A 340 -0.82 44.36 22.44
C ALA A 340 -1.15 43.32 23.52
N LEU A 341 -1.60 43.74 24.70
CA LEU A 341 -1.98 42.82 25.78
C LEU A 341 -3.32 42.11 25.50
N THR A 342 -4.31 42.81 24.93
CA THR A 342 -5.56 42.20 24.45
C THR A 342 -5.33 41.36 23.19
N THR A 343 -4.50 41.83 22.26
CA THR A 343 -4.11 41.06 21.06
C THR A 343 -3.32 39.80 21.42
N ALA A 344 -2.48 39.81 22.45
CA ALA A 344 -1.76 38.63 22.92
C ALA A 344 -2.68 37.60 23.58
N ASN A 345 -3.70 38.05 24.33
CA ASN A 345 -4.66 37.16 25.00
C ASN A 345 -5.69 36.58 24.01
N GLU A 346 -6.09 37.38 23.00
CA GLU A 346 -6.88 36.91 21.85
C GLU A 346 -6.04 36.03 20.91
N ALA A 347 -4.75 36.33 20.71
CA ALA A 347 -3.84 35.48 19.95
C ALA A 347 -3.55 34.16 20.65
N LEU A 348 -3.50 34.13 21.99
CA LEU A 348 -3.37 32.89 22.77
C LEU A 348 -4.64 32.04 22.68
N ARG A 349 -5.83 32.64 22.83
CA ARG A 349 -7.12 31.93 22.63
C ARG A 349 -7.33 31.47 21.18
N ALA A 350 -6.94 32.28 20.20
CA ALA A 350 -6.97 31.92 18.78
C ALA A 350 -5.86 30.92 18.43
N SER A 351 -4.72 30.93 19.11
CA SER A 351 -3.65 29.92 18.99
C SER A 351 -4.12 28.58 19.56
N ASP A 352 -4.74 28.56 20.74
CA ASP A 352 -5.33 27.35 21.33
C ASP A 352 -6.48 26.81 20.47
N ALA A 353 -7.34 27.68 19.93
CA ALA A 353 -8.40 27.28 19.02
C ALA A 353 -7.85 26.76 17.67
N ARG A 354 -6.82 27.40 17.10
CA ARG A 354 -6.13 26.93 15.87
C ARG A 354 -5.37 25.63 16.10
N TYR A 355 -4.74 25.47 17.25
CA TYR A 355 -4.02 24.26 17.62
C TYR A 355 -4.99 23.09 17.83
N ARG A 356 -6.12 23.31 18.50
CA ARG A 356 -7.21 22.32 18.60
C ARG A 356 -7.80 21.99 17.22
N ALA A 357 -8.10 23.00 16.39
CA ALA A 357 -8.62 22.79 15.05
C ALA A 357 -7.64 22.06 14.12
N PHE A 358 -6.33 22.33 14.23
CA PHE A 358 -5.27 21.65 13.48
C PHE A 358 -5.13 20.17 13.89
N ILE A 359 -5.12 19.89 15.19
CA ILE A 359 -5.05 18.52 15.69
C ILE A 359 -6.36 17.77 15.39
N ASP A 360 -7.53 18.43 15.46
CA ASP A 360 -8.83 17.87 15.07
C ASP A 360 -9.00 17.62 13.57
N ALA A 361 -8.35 18.41 12.72
CA ALA A 361 -8.35 18.20 11.27
C ALA A 361 -7.37 17.10 10.82
N THR A 362 -6.54 16.58 11.72
CA THR A 362 -5.66 15.45 11.43
C THR A 362 -6.48 14.17 11.39
N SER A 363 -6.40 13.42 10.29
CA SER A 363 -7.20 12.22 10.03
C SER A 363 -6.91 11.02 10.96
N GLY A 364 -5.78 11.03 11.67
CA GLY A 364 -5.46 10.06 12.74
C GLY A 364 -5.84 10.57 14.14
N MET A 365 -5.85 9.68 15.15
CA MET A 365 -5.96 10.11 16.54
C MET A 365 -4.63 10.74 16.97
N ALA A 366 -4.66 11.88 17.66
CA ALA A 366 -3.45 12.60 18.03
C ALA A 366 -3.53 13.05 19.48
N PHE A 367 -2.39 12.97 20.17
CA PHE A 367 -2.29 13.33 21.58
C PHE A 367 -0.96 13.97 21.94
N PHE A 368 -0.98 14.64 23.08
CA PHE A 368 0.19 15.18 23.74
C PHE A 368 0.12 14.88 25.24
N LYS A 369 1.21 14.36 25.80
CA LYS A 369 1.33 14.04 27.23
C LYS A 369 2.45 14.82 27.89
N ASP A 370 2.25 15.16 29.16
CA ASP A 370 3.26 15.78 30.02
C ASP A 370 4.37 14.78 30.41
N GLU A 371 5.35 15.24 31.20
CA GLU A 371 6.44 14.44 31.72
C GLU A 371 5.98 13.26 32.61
N ASN A 372 4.77 13.35 33.16
CA ASN A 372 4.13 12.34 34.02
C ASN A 372 3.16 11.44 33.22
N LEU A 373 3.19 11.53 31.89
CA LEU A 373 2.35 10.80 30.94
C LEU A 373 0.85 11.08 31.06
N ARG A 374 0.49 12.28 31.50
CA ARG A 374 -0.91 12.75 31.54
C ARG A 374 -1.25 13.52 30.28
N TYR A 375 -2.44 13.30 29.74
CA TYR A 375 -2.91 13.95 28.52
C TYR A 375 -3.05 15.46 28.73
N LEU A 376 -2.27 16.25 28.01
CA LEU A 376 -2.40 17.71 27.94
C LEU A 376 -3.30 18.13 26.79
N VAL A 377 -3.25 17.38 25.68
CA VAL A 377 -3.96 17.69 24.43
C VAL A 377 -4.39 16.38 23.78
N VAL A 378 -5.61 16.34 23.28
CA VAL A 378 -6.16 15.23 22.48
C VAL A 378 -7.03 15.80 21.37
N ASN A 379 -7.09 15.14 20.22
CA ASN A 379 -8.09 15.49 19.21
C ASN A 379 -9.43 14.79 19.41
N ARG A 380 -10.42 15.32 18.70
CA ARG A 380 -11.76 14.78 18.55
C ARG A 380 -11.74 13.32 18.14
N ASN A 381 -10.91 12.92 17.18
CA ASN A 381 -10.84 11.53 16.71
C ASN A 381 -10.45 10.56 17.85
N LEU A 382 -9.52 10.97 18.73
CA LEU A 382 -9.16 10.17 19.91
C LEU A 382 -10.30 10.09 20.93
N CYS A 383 -10.99 11.20 21.15
CA CYS A 383 -12.14 11.27 22.07
C CYS A 383 -13.32 10.42 21.59
N GLU A 384 -13.65 10.50 20.30
CA GLU A 384 -14.71 9.69 19.66
C GLU A 384 -14.36 8.19 19.67
N PHE A 385 -13.09 7.85 19.46
CA PHE A 385 -12.63 6.47 19.50
C PHE A 385 -12.82 5.82 20.87
N TYR A 386 -12.49 6.52 21.95
CA TYR A 386 -12.70 6.03 23.31
C TYR A 386 -14.10 6.32 23.87
N GLY A 387 -14.95 7.03 23.12
CA GLY A 387 -16.29 7.42 23.55
C GLY A 387 -16.31 8.36 24.77
N LEU A 388 -15.23 9.10 25.01
CA LEU A 388 -15.05 9.96 26.18
C LEU A 388 -15.02 11.44 25.77
N PRO A 389 -15.67 12.35 26.53
CA PRO A 389 -15.54 13.78 26.28
C PRO A 389 -14.12 14.26 26.65
N PRO A 390 -13.56 15.28 25.96
CA PRO A 390 -12.19 15.77 26.20
C PRO A 390 -11.91 16.12 27.68
N GLU A 391 -12.92 16.63 28.39
CA GLU A 391 -12.85 16.99 29.81
C GLU A 391 -12.58 15.80 30.74
N ALA A 392 -12.97 14.59 30.31
CA ALA A 392 -12.71 13.35 31.04
C ALA A 392 -11.32 12.76 30.74
N VAL A 393 -10.63 13.27 29.70
CA VAL A 393 -9.35 12.75 29.20
C VAL A 393 -8.19 13.66 29.59
N ILE A 394 -8.36 14.99 29.46
CA ILE A 394 -7.32 15.97 29.77
C ILE A 394 -6.97 15.95 31.27
N GLY A 395 -5.67 15.94 31.57
CA GLY A 395 -5.10 15.86 32.92
C GLY A 395 -5.11 14.45 33.53
N ARG A 396 -5.65 13.45 32.82
CA ARG A 396 -5.66 12.05 33.24
C ARG A 396 -4.52 11.28 32.56
N ASP A 397 -4.14 10.17 33.17
CA ASP A 397 -3.20 9.21 32.58
C ASP A 397 -3.96 8.15 31.77
N ASP A 398 -3.22 7.28 31.10
CA ASP A 398 -3.77 6.19 30.28
C ASP A 398 -4.76 5.32 31.05
N ALA A 399 -4.50 5.07 32.35
CA ALA A 399 -5.31 4.19 33.20
C ALA A 399 -6.77 4.63 33.35
N ALA A 400 -7.05 5.91 33.13
CA ALA A 400 -8.39 6.47 33.19
C ALA A 400 -9.11 6.54 31.83
N VAL A 401 -8.40 6.31 30.72
CA VAL A 401 -8.87 6.61 29.35
C VAL A 401 -8.98 5.34 28.50
N MET A 402 -8.06 4.39 28.67
CA MET A 402 -8.00 3.17 27.86
C MET A 402 -8.18 1.90 28.68
N PRO A 403 -8.56 0.77 28.05
CA PRO A 403 -8.71 -0.52 28.72
C PRO A 403 -7.41 -1.00 29.39
N PRO A 404 -7.50 -1.79 30.49
CA PRO A 404 -6.32 -2.24 31.24
C PRO A 404 -5.30 -3.00 30.40
N GLU A 405 -5.73 -3.66 29.32
CA GLU A 405 -4.88 -4.48 28.48
C GLU A 405 -3.83 -3.67 27.71
N LEU A 406 -4.12 -2.42 27.33
CA LEU A 406 -3.21 -1.57 26.56
C LEU A 406 -2.26 -0.72 27.42
N LEU A 407 -2.57 -0.55 28.71
CA LEU A 407 -1.83 0.36 29.61
C LEU A 407 -0.35 0.06 29.69
N ALA A 408 0.02 -1.22 29.75
CA ALA A 408 1.41 -1.62 29.92
C ALA A 408 2.25 -1.38 28.66
N GLU A 409 1.65 -1.46 27.48
CA GLU A 409 2.31 -1.26 26.20
C GLU A 409 2.41 0.22 25.85
N CYS A 410 1.31 0.96 25.97
CA CYS A 410 1.31 2.41 25.74
C CYS A 410 2.27 3.12 26.70
N ARG A 411 2.27 2.76 27.99
CA ARG A 411 3.19 3.34 28.98
C ARG A 411 4.65 3.04 28.68
N ARG A 412 4.95 1.85 28.15
CA ARG A 412 6.31 1.45 27.75
C ARG A 412 6.78 2.23 26.52
N SER A 413 5.93 2.34 25.50
CA SER A 413 6.25 3.09 24.26
C SER A 413 6.32 4.60 24.51
N ASP A 414 5.52 5.13 25.43
CA ASP A 414 5.61 6.51 25.90
C ASP A 414 6.94 6.78 26.62
N LEU A 415 7.32 5.96 27.62
CA LEU A 415 8.59 6.11 28.32
C LEU A 415 9.81 6.00 27.38
N ALA A 416 9.73 5.11 26.40
CA ALA A 416 10.79 4.96 25.39
C ALA A 416 10.90 6.18 24.48
N ALA A 417 9.76 6.76 24.05
CA ALA A 417 9.75 8.00 23.27
C ALA A 417 10.24 9.19 24.09
N GLN A 418 9.92 9.22 25.38
CA GLN A 418 10.37 10.25 26.31
C GLN A 418 11.89 10.25 26.54
N GLN A 419 12.52 9.06 26.50
CA GLN A 419 13.96 8.87 26.71
C GLN A 419 14.77 8.89 25.39
N GLY A 420 14.11 8.79 24.24
CA GLY A 420 14.74 8.78 22.92
C GLY A 420 14.95 10.18 22.31
N THR A 421 15.77 10.27 21.28
CA THR A 421 15.96 11.50 20.47
C THR A 421 15.31 11.42 19.08
N ALA A 422 14.68 10.29 18.76
CA ALA A 422 14.11 9.99 17.45
C ALA A 422 12.63 9.58 17.59
N MET A 423 11.87 9.78 16.51
CA MET A 423 10.48 9.32 16.43
C MET A 423 10.44 7.79 16.47
N LEU A 424 9.68 7.26 17.43
CA LEU A 424 9.33 5.85 17.54
C LEU A 424 8.08 5.60 16.71
N THR A 425 8.17 4.66 15.79
CA THR A 425 7.00 4.13 15.08
C THR A 425 6.78 2.70 15.54
N ALA A 426 5.59 2.38 16.01
CA ALA A 426 5.16 1.06 16.46
C ALA A 426 3.79 0.72 15.86
N LEU A 427 3.49 -0.57 15.75
CA LEU A 427 2.13 -1.03 15.47
C LEU A 427 1.53 -1.51 16.80
N GLU A 428 0.45 -0.89 17.24
CA GLU A 428 -0.30 -1.25 18.46
C GLU A 428 -1.66 -1.84 18.03
N THR A 429 -2.07 -2.97 18.59
CA THR A 429 -3.31 -3.67 18.19
C THR A 429 -4.36 -3.56 19.30
N LEU A 430 -5.58 -3.15 18.95
CA LEU A 430 -6.70 -3.08 19.89
C LEU A 430 -7.93 -3.77 19.29
N GLY A 431 -8.28 -4.94 19.84
CA GLY A 431 -9.29 -5.82 19.25
C GLY A 431 -8.83 -6.31 17.86
N ASP A 432 -9.69 -6.17 16.86
CA ASP A 432 -9.43 -6.57 15.47
C ASP A 432 -8.76 -5.46 14.62
N ARG A 433 -8.46 -4.29 15.22
CA ARG A 433 -7.89 -3.13 14.52
C ARG A 433 -6.42 -2.94 14.84
N VAL A 434 -5.63 -2.67 13.80
CA VAL A 434 -4.19 -2.42 13.91
C VAL A 434 -3.92 -0.94 13.71
N PHE A 435 -3.27 -0.33 14.69
CA PHE A 435 -2.94 1.08 14.68
C PHE A 435 -1.44 1.29 14.51
N GLU A 436 -1.05 2.14 13.58
CA GLU A 436 0.31 2.65 13.50
C GLU A 436 0.45 3.84 14.44
N VAL A 437 1.19 3.63 15.52
CA VAL A 437 1.44 4.58 16.59
C VAL A 437 2.82 5.18 16.42
N ARG A 438 2.87 6.46 16.12
CA ARG A 438 4.08 7.26 16.01
C ARG A 438 4.19 8.15 17.23
N LYS A 439 5.21 7.95 18.04
CA LYS A 439 5.49 8.72 19.25
C LYS A 439 6.83 9.40 19.11
N PHE A 440 6.93 10.63 19.58
CA PHE A 440 8.17 11.38 19.55
C PHE A 440 8.36 12.14 20.86
N PRO A 441 9.62 12.30 21.29
CA PRO A 441 9.94 13.15 22.41
C PRO A 441 9.46 14.56 22.07
N VAL A 442 8.58 15.13 22.89
CA VAL A 442 8.28 16.55 22.77
C VAL A 442 8.85 17.28 23.96
N PRO A 443 9.92 18.03 23.73
CA PRO A 443 10.64 18.62 24.82
C PRO A 443 9.90 19.85 25.40
N LEU A 444 9.60 19.75 26.69
CA LEU A 444 8.80 20.69 27.47
C LEU A 444 9.70 21.79 28.06
N PRO A 445 9.10 22.89 28.58
CA PRO A 445 9.82 23.89 29.34
C PRO A 445 10.46 23.26 30.58
N GLY A 446 11.71 23.62 30.87
CA GLY A 446 12.43 23.11 32.04
C GLY A 446 13.29 21.88 31.76
N GLY A 447 13.60 21.60 30.48
CA GLY A 447 14.52 20.53 30.08
C GLY A 447 13.92 19.12 30.14
N GLN A 448 12.67 18.99 30.57
CA GLN A 448 11.95 17.73 30.63
C GLN A 448 11.37 17.39 29.26
N THR A 449 11.12 16.11 29.02
CA THR A 449 10.58 15.61 27.76
C THR A 449 9.20 15.04 28.03
N GLY A 450 8.19 15.52 27.32
CA GLY A 450 6.87 14.90 27.23
C GLY A 450 6.78 14.00 26.00
N VAL A 451 5.58 13.51 25.69
CA VAL A 451 5.39 12.58 24.57
C VAL A 451 4.27 13.10 23.66
N GLY A 452 4.61 13.36 22.41
CA GLY A 452 3.64 13.63 21.35
C GLY A 452 3.42 12.37 20.52
N GLY A 453 2.20 12.15 20.03
CA GLY A 453 1.97 11.00 19.15
C GLY A 453 0.78 11.11 18.21
N TYR A 454 0.89 10.37 17.10
CA TYR A 454 -0.15 10.14 16.10
C TYR A 454 -0.46 8.65 16.02
N VAL A 455 -1.73 8.31 15.92
CA VAL A 455 -2.23 6.94 15.85
C VAL A 455 -3.11 6.86 14.60
N TYR A 456 -2.67 6.11 13.60
CA TYR A 456 -3.42 5.88 12.36
C TYR A 456 -4.01 4.48 12.40
N ASP A 457 -5.28 4.34 12.09
CA ASP A 457 -5.80 3.02 11.77
C ASP A 457 -5.26 2.60 10.41
N VAL A 458 -4.40 1.57 10.41
CA VAL A 458 -3.79 1.02 9.21
C VAL A 458 -4.39 -0.33 8.86
N THR A 459 -5.51 -0.73 9.49
CA THR A 459 -6.15 -2.03 9.29
C THR A 459 -6.43 -2.29 7.82
N ASP A 460 -7.09 -1.39 7.09
CA ASP A 460 -7.43 -1.64 5.67
C ASP A 460 -6.20 -1.68 4.75
N ARG A 461 -5.20 -0.83 5.02
CA ARG A 461 -3.95 -0.81 4.24
C ARG A 461 -3.12 -2.06 4.50
N LEU A 462 -2.97 -2.46 5.76
CA LEU A 462 -2.32 -3.71 6.12
C LEU A 462 -3.15 -4.88 5.65
N VAL A 463 -4.48 -4.88 5.68
CA VAL A 463 -5.29 -5.97 5.10
C VAL A 463 -5.08 -6.06 3.60
N ALA A 464 -4.94 -4.96 2.86
CA ALA A 464 -4.68 -4.99 1.42
C ALA A 464 -3.23 -5.36 1.06
N GLU A 465 -2.23 -4.77 1.74
CA GLU A 465 -0.81 -5.12 1.57
C GLU A 465 -0.55 -6.55 2.05
N ASN A 466 -1.17 -6.96 3.14
CA ASN A 466 -1.12 -8.31 3.68
C ASN A 466 -2.05 -9.25 2.92
N ALA A 467 -3.03 -8.81 2.12
CA ALA A 467 -3.80 -9.65 1.18
C ALA A 467 -3.06 -9.86 -0.14
N LEU A 468 -2.35 -8.84 -0.64
CA LEU A 468 -1.47 -8.98 -1.81
C LEU A 468 -0.23 -9.80 -1.44
N ARG A 469 0.39 -9.46 -0.30
CA ARG A 469 1.43 -10.27 0.29
C ARG A 469 0.88 -11.63 0.69
N GLN A 470 -0.30 -11.79 1.31
CA GLN A 470 -0.90 -13.11 1.53
C GLN A 470 -1.26 -13.80 0.24
N SER A 471 -1.53 -13.15 -0.89
CA SER A 471 -1.83 -13.86 -2.13
C SER A 471 -0.54 -14.38 -2.77
N GLU A 472 0.50 -13.53 -2.86
CA GLU A 472 1.83 -13.92 -3.34
C GLU A 472 2.56 -14.86 -2.39
N GLN A 473 2.48 -14.58 -1.08
CA GLN A 473 2.96 -15.41 0.00
C GLN A 473 2.07 -16.64 0.14
N SER A 474 0.75 -16.63 -0.03
CA SER A 474 -0.04 -17.89 0.00
C SER A 474 0.26 -18.73 -1.23
N LEU A 475 0.49 -18.17 -2.42
CA LEU A 475 0.89 -18.99 -3.57
C LEU A 475 2.30 -19.55 -3.41
N ARG A 476 3.25 -18.76 -2.88
CA ARG A 476 4.59 -19.24 -2.53
C ARG A 476 4.59 -20.17 -1.33
N ASP A 477 3.76 -19.94 -0.31
CA ASP A 477 3.60 -20.75 0.91
C ASP A 477 2.86 -22.04 0.57
N LEU A 478 1.85 -22.03 -0.30
CA LEU A 478 1.23 -23.25 -0.80
C LEU A 478 2.24 -24.10 -1.58
N TYR A 479 3.22 -23.49 -2.25
CA TYR A 479 4.31 -24.19 -2.92
C TYR A 479 5.42 -24.63 -1.96
N ASP A 480 5.93 -23.76 -1.08
CA ASP A 480 7.09 -23.97 -0.20
C ASP A 480 6.74 -24.61 1.17
N ASN A 481 5.51 -24.40 1.66
CA ASN A 481 4.93 -25.03 2.84
C ASN A 481 3.98 -26.19 2.48
N ALA A 482 3.89 -26.58 1.21
CA ALA A 482 3.31 -27.86 0.87
C ALA A 482 3.98 -28.94 1.75
N PRO A 483 3.22 -29.81 2.45
CA PRO A 483 3.79 -30.88 3.29
C PRO A 483 4.40 -32.02 2.46
N ILE A 484 4.66 -31.77 1.18
CA ILE A 484 5.15 -32.69 0.16
C ILE A 484 6.27 -32.00 -0.63
N GLY A 485 7.31 -32.75 -0.97
CA GLY A 485 8.40 -32.29 -1.81
C GLY A 485 7.98 -32.25 -3.27
N ILE A 486 7.78 -31.07 -3.85
CA ILE A 486 7.38 -30.86 -5.25
C ILE A 486 8.63 -30.65 -6.10
N PHE A 487 8.67 -31.25 -7.29
CA PHE A 487 9.80 -31.11 -8.20
C PHE A 487 9.41 -31.13 -9.68
N THR A 488 10.27 -30.53 -10.49
CA THR A 488 10.34 -30.71 -11.94
C THR A 488 11.76 -31.14 -12.30
N SER A 489 11.94 -32.11 -13.20
CA SER A 489 13.26 -32.60 -13.62
C SER A 489 13.35 -32.89 -15.11
N LEU A 490 14.56 -32.82 -15.66
CA LEU A 490 14.86 -33.38 -16.98
C LEU A 490 14.84 -34.92 -16.93
N PRO A 491 14.48 -35.60 -18.04
CA PRO A 491 14.57 -37.06 -18.15
C PRO A 491 15.99 -37.58 -17.93
N THR A 492 16.99 -36.75 -18.22
CA THR A 492 18.42 -37.05 -18.03
C THR A 492 18.85 -37.10 -16.56
N GLY A 493 17.95 -36.84 -15.61
CA GLY A 493 18.25 -37.00 -14.18
C GLY A 493 18.69 -35.72 -13.48
N ARG A 494 18.33 -34.53 -13.97
CA ARG A 494 18.65 -33.25 -13.30
C ARG A 494 17.38 -32.51 -12.89
N TYR A 495 17.32 -31.99 -11.67
CA TYR A 495 16.21 -31.15 -11.24
C TYR A 495 16.25 -29.78 -11.94
N LEU A 496 15.08 -29.29 -12.35
CA LEU A 496 14.85 -27.97 -12.93
C LEU A 496 14.28 -27.02 -11.86
N THR A 497 13.33 -27.52 -11.07
CA THR A 497 12.75 -26.80 -9.94
C THR A 497 12.46 -27.78 -8.82
N VAL A 498 12.57 -27.31 -7.56
CA VAL A 498 12.16 -28.04 -6.36
C VAL A 498 11.58 -27.03 -5.37
N ASN A 499 10.62 -27.44 -4.53
CA ASN A 499 10.11 -26.58 -3.47
C ASN A 499 10.93 -26.70 -2.18
N ALA A 500 10.71 -25.81 -1.22
CA ALA A 500 11.44 -25.81 0.04
C ALA A 500 11.25 -27.12 0.85
N CYS A 501 10.07 -27.75 0.81
CA CYS A 501 9.86 -29.05 1.45
C CYS A 501 10.79 -30.14 0.87
N MET A 502 10.98 -30.18 -0.44
CA MET A 502 11.90 -31.11 -1.10
C MET A 502 13.35 -30.89 -0.63
N ALA A 503 13.83 -29.64 -0.59
CA ALA A 503 15.18 -29.35 -0.12
C ALA A 503 15.38 -29.76 1.35
N ARG A 504 14.43 -29.39 2.23
CA ARG A 504 14.45 -29.76 3.66
C ARG A 504 14.42 -31.26 3.87
N MET A 505 13.51 -31.95 3.18
CA MET A 505 13.35 -33.41 3.27
C MET A 505 14.67 -34.13 2.98
N TYR A 506 15.41 -33.68 1.97
CA TYR A 506 16.67 -34.31 1.58
C TYR A 506 17.92 -33.68 2.22
N GLY A 507 17.75 -32.75 3.17
CA GLY A 507 18.87 -32.17 3.93
C GLY A 507 19.70 -31.12 3.19
N TYR A 508 19.11 -30.43 2.22
CA TYR A 508 19.72 -29.29 1.53
C TYR A 508 19.31 -27.98 2.20
N ALA A 509 20.18 -26.97 2.15
CA ALA A 509 19.96 -25.70 2.83
C ALA A 509 18.74 -24.95 2.29
N ASP A 510 18.58 -24.98 0.96
CA ASP A 510 17.50 -24.34 0.24
C ASP A 510 17.32 -25.04 -1.13
N PRO A 511 16.22 -24.77 -1.85
CA PRO A 511 16.00 -25.29 -3.19
C PRO A 511 17.14 -25.03 -4.18
N GLU A 512 17.77 -23.87 -4.15
CA GLU A 512 18.84 -23.51 -5.08
C GLU A 512 20.13 -24.29 -4.78
N ASP A 513 20.42 -24.55 -3.51
CA ASP A 513 21.50 -25.42 -3.06
C ASP A 513 21.30 -26.86 -3.56
N MET A 514 20.07 -27.37 -3.47
CA MET A 514 19.73 -28.69 -4.01
C MET A 514 19.89 -28.74 -5.54
N LEU A 515 19.37 -27.75 -6.27
CA LEU A 515 19.48 -27.68 -7.73
C LEU A 515 20.93 -27.58 -8.23
N ARG A 516 21.81 -26.93 -7.46
CA ARG A 516 23.24 -26.80 -7.79
C ARG A 516 24.01 -28.09 -7.52
N GLN A 517 23.73 -28.78 -6.41
CA GLN A 517 24.53 -29.91 -5.96
C GLN A 517 24.02 -31.26 -6.47
N VAL A 518 22.72 -31.38 -6.73
CA VAL A 518 22.13 -32.59 -7.32
C VAL A 518 22.19 -32.50 -8.84
N THR A 519 23.32 -32.94 -9.39
CA THR A 519 23.57 -32.98 -10.84
C THR A 519 23.10 -34.28 -11.47
N ASP A 520 23.02 -35.36 -10.69
CA ASP A 520 22.50 -36.66 -11.11
C ASP A 520 21.64 -37.29 -10.01
N ILE A 521 20.32 -37.25 -10.22
CA ILE A 521 19.32 -37.83 -9.33
C ILE A 521 19.54 -39.34 -9.15
N GLU A 522 19.97 -40.07 -10.18
CA GLU A 522 20.08 -41.53 -10.13
C GLU A 522 21.13 -41.97 -9.10
N SER A 523 22.34 -41.43 -9.16
CA SER A 523 23.43 -41.82 -8.28
C SER A 523 23.42 -41.13 -6.91
N GLN A 524 22.89 -39.91 -6.82
CA GLN A 524 23.01 -39.09 -5.60
C GLN A 524 21.81 -39.26 -4.66
N MET A 525 20.61 -39.49 -5.17
CA MET A 525 19.37 -39.42 -4.39
C MET A 525 18.76 -40.80 -4.07
N TYR A 526 19.05 -41.81 -4.89
CA TYR A 526 18.60 -43.17 -4.63
C TYR A 526 19.62 -43.93 -3.78
N VAL A 527 19.14 -44.76 -2.86
CA VAL A 527 20.02 -45.69 -2.13
C VAL A 527 20.53 -46.77 -3.09
N ASP A 528 19.68 -47.24 -4.00
CA ASP A 528 20.00 -48.16 -5.10
C ASP A 528 19.69 -47.48 -6.46
N PRO A 529 20.71 -47.13 -7.28
CA PRO A 529 20.51 -46.52 -8.59
C PRO A 529 19.60 -47.32 -9.54
N ALA A 530 19.51 -48.64 -9.39
CA ALA A 530 18.62 -49.47 -10.22
C ALA A 530 17.13 -49.13 -10.05
N ASP A 531 16.74 -48.58 -8.89
CA ASP A 531 15.37 -48.12 -8.63
C ASP A 531 14.96 -46.97 -9.56
N ARG A 532 15.89 -46.06 -9.89
CA ARG A 532 15.60 -44.95 -10.80
C ARG A 532 15.34 -45.44 -12.23
N ARG A 533 16.17 -46.36 -12.73
CA ARG A 533 16.01 -46.91 -14.09
C ARG A 533 14.67 -47.63 -14.26
N ARG A 534 14.25 -48.41 -13.25
CA ARG A 534 12.91 -49.03 -13.22
C ARG A 534 11.80 -47.98 -13.27
N LEU A 535 11.93 -46.90 -12.51
CA LEU A 535 10.96 -45.81 -12.50
C LEU A 535 10.85 -45.09 -13.86
N MET A 536 11.97 -44.86 -14.56
CA MET A 536 11.98 -44.26 -15.90
C MET A 536 11.32 -45.13 -16.99
N ALA A 537 11.52 -46.44 -16.93
CA ALA A 537 10.86 -47.35 -17.85
C ALA A 537 9.32 -47.30 -17.69
N LEU A 538 8.84 -47.27 -16.43
CA LEU A 538 7.42 -47.17 -16.12
C LEU A 538 6.79 -45.85 -16.59
N LEU A 539 7.46 -44.72 -16.41
CA LEU A 539 6.97 -43.41 -16.87
C LEU A 539 6.95 -43.29 -18.40
N THR A 540 7.94 -43.87 -19.09
CA THR A 540 7.97 -43.87 -20.57
C THR A 540 6.80 -44.66 -21.15
N GLN A 541 6.43 -45.78 -20.53
CA GLN A 541 5.34 -46.65 -20.99
C GLN A 541 3.95 -46.12 -20.64
N ARG A 542 3.76 -45.57 -19.43
CA ARG A 542 2.42 -45.21 -18.89
C ARG A 542 2.10 -43.72 -18.89
N GLY A 543 3.08 -42.84 -19.11
CA GLY A 543 2.90 -41.38 -19.07
C GLY A 543 2.80 -40.76 -17.66
N SER A 544 2.38 -41.52 -16.64
CA SER A 544 2.35 -41.09 -15.23
C SER A 544 2.43 -42.26 -14.22
N LEU A 545 2.75 -41.96 -12.96
CA LEU A 545 2.95 -42.90 -11.84
C LEU A 545 2.53 -42.24 -10.51
N SER A 546 1.94 -43.01 -9.59
CA SER A 546 1.38 -42.53 -8.32
C SER A 546 1.66 -43.53 -7.18
N GLY A 547 2.05 -43.06 -5.99
CA GLY A 547 2.12 -43.84 -4.75
C GLY A 547 3.30 -44.81 -4.64
N HIS A 548 4.45 -44.52 -5.25
CA HIS A 548 5.59 -45.45 -5.27
C HIS A 548 6.60 -45.16 -4.16
N GLU A 549 6.67 -46.02 -3.15
CA GLU A 549 7.61 -45.88 -2.03
C GLU A 549 9.02 -46.38 -2.36
N THR A 550 10.03 -45.58 -1.98
CA THR A 550 11.44 -45.91 -2.21
C THR A 550 12.32 -45.28 -1.14
N ARG A 551 13.46 -45.92 -0.88
CA ARG A 551 14.46 -45.43 0.05
C ARG A 551 15.36 -44.42 -0.63
N ARG A 552 15.55 -43.32 0.06
CA ARG A 552 16.27 -42.16 -0.43
C ARG A 552 17.43 -41.85 0.47
N ARG A 553 18.48 -41.32 -0.16
CA ARG A 553 19.64 -40.81 0.54
C ARG A 553 19.51 -39.31 0.63
N THR A 554 19.57 -38.78 1.84
CA THR A 554 19.71 -37.35 2.07
C THR A 554 21.14 -36.92 1.79
N ARG A 555 21.37 -35.62 1.65
CA ARG A 555 22.67 -34.99 1.45
C ARG A 555 23.72 -35.44 2.46
N ASP A 556 23.33 -35.55 3.72
CA ASP A 556 24.19 -35.96 4.84
C ASP A 556 24.28 -37.48 5.02
N GLY A 557 23.75 -38.25 4.06
CA GLY A 557 23.88 -39.70 3.99
C GLY A 557 22.85 -40.48 4.80
N ARG A 558 21.90 -39.81 5.46
CA ARG A 558 20.78 -40.50 6.14
C ARG A 558 19.89 -41.16 5.10
N VAL A 559 19.27 -42.26 5.52
CA VAL A 559 18.26 -42.93 4.72
C VAL A 559 16.90 -42.50 5.21
N ILE A 560 16.11 -41.91 4.31
CA ILE A 560 14.71 -41.56 4.56
C ILE A 560 13.81 -42.40 3.65
N TRP A 561 12.58 -42.60 4.07
CA TRP A 561 11.56 -43.29 3.28
C TRP A 561 10.67 -42.27 2.57
N VAL A 562 10.50 -42.44 1.26
CA VAL A 562 9.77 -41.46 0.46
C VAL A 562 8.76 -42.12 -0.48
N SER A 563 7.51 -41.67 -0.46
CA SER A 563 6.47 -42.04 -1.43
C SER A 563 6.44 -41.04 -2.60
N LEU A 564 6.45 -41.51 -3.86
CA LEU A 564 6.66 -40.70 -5.07
C LEU A 564 5.47 -40.76 -6.06
N HIS A 565 5.11 -39.59 -6.61
CA HIS A 565 4.11 -39.39 -7.67
C HIS A 565 4.71 -38.53 -8.80
N ALA A 566 4.60 -38.92 -10.08
CA ALA A 566 5.22 -38.20 -11.20
C ALA A 566 4.51 -38.42 -12.57
N ARG A 567 4.59 -37.44 -13.49
CA ARG A 567 4.13 -37.49 -14.89
C ARG A 567 5.20 -37.04 -15.89
N ALA A 568 5.10 -37.52 -17.13
CA ALA A 568 6.02 -37.20 -18.23
C ALA A 568 5.40 -36.20 -19.23
N VAL A 569 6.04 -35.06 -19.44
CA VAL A 569 5.68 -34.03 -20.44
C VAL A 569 6.47 -34.28 -21.73
N ARG A 570 5.78 -34.28 -22.87
CA ARG A 570 6.34 -34.65 -24.18
C ARG A 570 6.27 -33.49 -25.18
N ASP A 571 7.21 -33.43 -26.11
CA ASP A 571 7.19 -32.49 -27.23
C ASP A 571 6.29 -32.99 -28.39
N ALA A 572 6.16 -32.16 -29.44
CA ALA A 572 5.39 -32.48 -30.64
C ALA A 572 5.89 -33.73 -31.40
N ALA A 573 7.10 -34.22 -31.10
CA ALA A 573 7.67 -35.46 -31.66
C ALA A 573 7.48 -36.68 -30.74
N GLY A 574 6.76 -36.54 -29.62
CA GLY A 574 6.47 -37.61 -28.66
C GLY A 574 7.62 -37.93 -27.69
N LYS A 575 8.72 -37.18 -27.74
CA LYS A 575 9.88 -37.37 -26.87
C LYS A 575 9.61 -36.72 -25.52
N THR A 576 9.94 -37.41 -24.42
CA THR A 576 9.80 -36.81 -23.08
C THR A 576 10.82 -35.69 -22.93
N VAL A 577 10.35 -34.47 -22.65
CA VAL A 577 11.18 -33.27 -22.46
C VAL A 577 11.34 -32.92 -20.99
N ARG A 578 10.37 -33.29 -20.14
CA ARG A 578 10.34 -32.91 -18.73
C ARG A 578 9.51 -33.89 -17.90
N LEU A 579 9.85 -34.05 -16.64
CA LEU A 579 9.08 -34.80 -15.65
C LEU A 579 8.62 -33.85 -14.55
N GLU A 580 7.38 -34.00 -14.10
CA GLU A 580 6.77 -33.19 -13.04
C GLU A 580 6.17 -34.12 -11.98
N GLY A 581 6.36 -33.83 -10.69
CA GLY A 581 5.89 -34.72 -9.62
C GLY A 581 6.06 -34.18 -8.21
N PHE A 582 5.65 -34.98 -7.22
CA PHE A 582 5.83 -34.70 -5.81
C PHE A 582 6.19 -35.96 -5.00
N CYS A 583 6.70 -35.78 -3.78
CA CYS A 583 7.05 -36.89 -2.90
C CYS A 583 6.80 -36.57 -1.41
N ILE A 584 6.63 -37.60 -0.57
CA ILE A 584 6.23 -37.48 0.85
C ILE A 584 7.19 -38.29 1.73
N ASP A 585 7.74 -37.68 2.79
CA ASP A 585 8.57 -38.37 3.80
C ASP A 585 7.67 -39.09 4.82
N VAL A 586 7.96 -40.38 5.05
CA VAL A 586 7.21 -41.23 5.99
C VAL A 586 8.07 -41.74 7.15
N THR A 587 9.16 -41.03 7.51
CA THR A 587 10.16 -41.43 8.53
C THR A 587 9.70 -41.26 9.98
N SER A 588 9.05 -40.15 10.34
CA SER A 588 8.62 -39.85 11.73
C SER A 588 7.54 -40.79 12.26
N ARG A 589 6.69 -41.30 11.37
CA ARG A 589 5.77 -42.41 11.67
C ARG A 589 6.53 -43.64 12.19
N ASN A 590 7.77 -43.85 11.75
CA ASN A 590 8.64 -44.93 12.24
C ASN A 590 9.48 -44.55 13.48
N GLN A 591 9.51 -43.28 13.94
CA GLN A 591 10.35 -42.79 15.06
C GLN A 591 9.59 -42.40 16.33
N ALA A 592 8.32 -41.95 16.24
CA ALA A 592 7.50 -41.57 17.41
C ALA A 592 7.25 -42.76 18.37
N GLU A 593 7.32 -43.98 17.83
CA GLU A 593 7.33 -45.22 18.62
C GLU A 593 8.56 -45.32 19.57
N GLN A 594 9.56 -44.43 19.46
CA GLN A 594 10.84 -44.51 20.17
C GLN A 594 11.07 -43.43 21.27
N ALA A 595 10.38 -42.27 21.27
CA ALA A 595 10.67 -41.10 22.13
C ALA A 595 9.93 -41.04 23.47
N LEU A 596 8.86 -41.82 23.67
CA LEU A 596 8.08 -41.85 24.91
C LEU A 596 8.91 -42.24 26.16
N ALA A 597 10.10 -42.79 25.96
CA ALA A 597 10.97 -43.30 27.02
C ALA A 597 11.81 -42.23 27.78
N GLU A 598 11.98 -40.98 27.29
CA GLU A 598 12.95 -40.00 27.85
C GLU A 598 12.38 -38.94 28.82
N GLN A 599 11.06 -38.70 28.83
CA GLN A 599 10.44 -37.54 29.50
C GLN A 599 10.39 -37.64 31.05
N GLU A 600 10.52 -38.83 31.63
CA GLU A 600 10.39 -39.05 33.08
C GLU A 600 11.56 -38.48 33.92
N SER A 601 12.72 -38.19 33.32
CA SER A 601 13.95 -37.82 34.06
C SER A 601 14.00 -36.35 34.53
N THR A 602 13.36 -35.42 33.83
CA THR A 602 13.59 -33.96 34.00
C THR A 602 12.87 -33.35 35.21
N LEU A 603 11.70 -33.88 35.60
CA LEU A 603 10.85 -33.29 36.66
C LEU A 603 11.46 -33.32 38.07
N ARG A 604 12.50 -34.11 38.31
CA ARG A 604 13.11 -34.30 39.64
C ARG A 604 14.01 -33.15 40.10
N ILE A 605 14.65 -32.43 39.18
CA ILE A 605 15.72 -31.44 39.50
C ILE A 605 15.16 -30.10 40.04
N ILE A 606 13.96 -29.70 39.61
CA ILE A 606 13.38 -28.37 39.91
C ILE A 606 12.95 -28.23 41.38
N PHE A 607 12.46 -29.31 41.98
CA PHE A 607 11.91 -29.29 43.34
C PHE A 607 12.97 -28.98 44.42
N ASP A 608 14.21 -29.43 44.22
CA ASP A 608 15.23 -29.42 45.28
C ASP A 608 15.96 -28.05 45.42
N ASN A 609 15.94 -27.17 44.41
CA ASN A 609 16.76 -25.94 44.35
C ASN A 609 16.01 -24.60 44.56
N SER A 610 14.84 -24.58 45.21
CA SER A 610 14.03 -23.34 45.35
C SER A 610 14.49 -22.41 46.52
N PRO A 611 14.52 -21.06 46.34
CA PRO A 611 14.92 -20.09 47.36
C PRO A 611 13.85 -19.79 48.42
N LEU A 612 12.62 -20.25 48.18
CA LEU A 612 11.54 -20.24 49.16
C LEU A 612 11.50 -21.58 49.90
N GLY A 613 11.05 -21.56 51.15
CA GLY A 613 10.75 -22.80 51.85
C GLY A 613 9.49 -23.44 51.28
N LEU A 614 9.62 -24.49 50.46
CA LEU A 614 8.52 -25.24 49.86
C LEU A 614 8.17 -26.48 50.68
N VAL A 615 6.89 -26.68 50.95
CA VAL A 615 6.38 -27.84 51.69
C VAL A 615 5.03 -28.30 51.14
N ALA A 616 4.84 -29.61 51.00
CA ALA A 616 3.60 -30.25 50.62
C ALA A 616 3.02 -31.00 51.83
N PHE A 617 1.74 -30.79 52.09
CA PHE A 617 0.96 -31.40 53.16
C PHE A 617 -0.07 -32.38 52.58
N ALA A 618 -0.28 -33.50 53.27
CA ALA A 618 -1.35 -34.45 53.06
C ALA A 618 -2.70 -33.88 53.51
N PRO A 619 -3.83 -34.46 53.08
CA PRO A 619 -5.17 -34.03 53.46
C PRO A 619 -5.43 -34.01 54.99
N ASP A 620 -4.67 -34.79 55.76
CA ASP A 620 -4.76 -34.86 57.22
C ASP A 620 -3.82 -33.85 57.94
N GLY A 621 -3.02 -33.08 57.19
CA GLY A 621 -2.06 -32.11 57.74
C GLY A 621 -0.66 -32.65 58.00
N ALA A 622 -0.35 -33.89 57.61
CA ALA A 622 1.01 -34.43 57.64
C ALA A 622 1.89 -33.89 56.51
N ILE A 623 3.17 -33.62 56.76
CA ILE A 623 4.08 -33.17 55.69
C ILE A 623 4.46 -34.37 54.79
N LEU A 624 4.13 -34.32 53.50
CA LEU A 624 4.45 -35.34 52.50
C LEU A 624 5.89 -35.21 51.97
N LYS A 625 6.26 -33.97 51.65
CA LYS A 625 7.54 -33.63 51.04
C LYS A 625 7.85 -32.16 51.30
N CYS A 626 9.12 -31.80 51.46
CA CYS A 626 9.57 -30.42 51.56
C CYS A 626 10.95 -30.27 50.93
N ASN A 627 11.32 -29.04 50.59
CA ASN A 627 12.68 -28.73 50.16
C ASN A 627 13.56 -28.31 51.35
N ALA A 628 14.88 -28.26 51.13
CA ALA A 628 15.85 -27.92 52.17
C ALA A 628 15.63 -26.52 52.80
N ARG A 629 15.22 -25.53 52.00
CA ARG A 629 15.04 -24.14 52.47
C ARG A 629 13.95 -23.99 53.52
N PHE A 630 12.88 -24.78 53.44
CA PHE A 630 11.80 -24.77 54.42
C PHE A 630 12.30 -25.19 55.81
N LEU A 631 13.19 -26.18 55.85
CA LEU A 631 13.77 -26.71 57.08
C LEU A 631 14.60 -25.64 57.82
N GLU A 632 15.29 -24.76 57.10
CA GLU A 632 16.11 -23.68 57.68
C GLU A 632 15.28 -22.58 58.37
N ILE A 633 14.25 -22.06 57.69
CA ILE A 633 13.41 -20.95 58.18
C ILE A 633 12.67 -21.37 59.45
N ILE A 634 12.16 -22.60 59.44
CA ILE A 634 11.39 -23.18 60.55
C ILE A 634 12.32 -23.75 61.64
N GLY A 635 13.57 -24.08 61.29
CA GLY A 635 14.61 -24.58 62.19
C GLY A 635 14.47 -26.06 62.57
N THR A 636 14.22 -26.96 61.60
CA THR A 636 14.02 -28.42 61.80
C THR A 636 14.80 -29.28 60.80
N THR A 637 14.71 -30.63 60.85
CA THR A 637 15.38 -31.58 59.91
C THR A 637 14.36 -32.41 59.11
N GLU A 638 14.77 -33.00 57.97
CA GLU A 638 13.85 -33.74 57.07
C GLU A 638 13.22 -34.97 57.75
N ASP A 639 14.00 -35.75 58.51
CA ASP A 639 13.50 -36.92 59.25
C ASP A 639 12.45 -36.55 60.30
N MET A 640 12.56 -35.36 60.90
CA MET A 640 11.57 -34.86 61.85
C MET A 640 10.38 -34.18 61.18
N ALA A 641 10.54 -33.72 59.93
CA ALA A 641 9.48 -33.07 59.17
C ALA A 641 8.60 -34.08 58.43
N ARG A 642 9.18 -35.11 57.79
CA ARG A 642 8.44 -36.03 56.92
C ARG A 642 7.46 -36.90 57.70
N GLY A 643 6.19 -36.89 57.29
CA GLY A 643 5.09 -37.58 57.96
C GLY A 643 4.62 -36.91 59.26
N ALA A 644 5.27 -35.84 59.72
CA ALA A 644 4.86 -35.14 60.93
C ALA A 644 3.58 -34.35 60.69
N ASN A 645 2.55 -34.63 61.50
CA ASN A 645 1.32 -33.86 61.50
C ASN A 645 1.47 -32.62 62.40
N VAL A 646 1.57 -31.45 61.78
CA VAL A 646 1.86 -30.18 62.45
C VAL A 646 0.61 -29.35 62.75
N LEU A 647 -0.53 -29.73 62.17
CA LEU A 647 -1.75 -28.93 62.16
C LEU A 647 -2.26 -28.60 63.56
N ALA A 648 -2.29 -29.59 64.46
CA ALA A 648 -2.79 -29.40 65.83
C ALA A 648 -1.86 -28.58 66.74
N ARG A 649 -0.60 -28.37 66.34
CA ARG A 649 0.41 -27.70 67.16
C ARG A 649 0.69 -26.26 66.74
N MET A 650 0.24 -25.84 65.54
CA MET A 650 0.48 -24.51 64.96
C MET A 650 -0.16 -23.36 65.77
N PRO A 651 0.48 -22.17 65.83
CA PRO A 651 -0.14 -20.94 66.33
C PRO A 651 -1.45 -20.64 65.60
N GLU A 652 -2.40 -20.03 66.30
CA GLU A 652 -3.79 -19.91 65.84
C GLU A 652 -3.93 -19.30 64.44
N THR A 653 -3.19 -18.23 64.14
CA THR A 653 -3.20 -17.56 62.84
C THR A 653 -2.68 -18.45 61.70
N ALA A 654 -1.63 -19.23 61.95
CA ALA A 654 -1.07 -20.16 60.96
C ALA A 654 -1.92 -21.43 60.80
N ARG A 655 -2.47 -21.92 61.91
CA ARG A 655 -3.36 -23.10 61.93
C ARG A 655 -4.63 -22.84 61.14
N GLN A 656 -5.24 -21.67 61.31
CA GLN A 656 -6.42 -21.26 60.55
C GLN A 656 -6.10 -21.14 59.05
N ALA A 657 -4.96 -20.54 58.69
CA ALA A 657 -4.54 -20.43 57.30
C ALA A 657 -4.36 -21.82 56.64
N LEU A 658 -3.63 -22.74 57.27
CA LEU A 658 -3.42 -24.10 56.72
C LEU A 658 -4.71 -24.93 56.70
N ALA A 659 -5.57 -24.85 57.72
CA ALA A 659 -6.84 -25.57 57.76
C ALA A 659 -7.80 -25.10 56.65
N ALA A 660 -7.86 -23.78 56.38
CA ALA A 660 -8.63 -23.24 55.27
C ALA A 660 -8.08 -23.73 53.91
N ALA A 661 -6.77 -23.85 53.77
CA ALA A 661 -6.13 -24.41 52.57
C ALA A 661 -6.46 -25.89 52.37
N LEU A 662 -6.44 -26.72 53.42
CA LEU A 662 -6.81 -28.14 53.33
C LEU A 662 -8.30 -28.34 53.01
N ALA A 663 -9.15 -27.38 53.40
CA ALA A 663 -10.56 -27.30 53.00
C ALA A 663 -10.76 -26.76 51.56
N GLY A 664 -9.68 -26.47 50.84
CA GLY A 664 -9.72 -26.09 49.42
C GLY A 664 -9.62 -24.59 49.14
N SER A 665 -9.28 -23.74 50.12
CA SER A 665 -9.16 -22.27 49.95
C SER A 665 -7.74 -21.76 50.19
N ALA A 666 -7.10 -21.17 49.18
CA ALA A 666 -5.75 -20.61 49.34
C ALA A 666 -5.71 -19.45 50.35
N THR A 667 -4.67 -19.38 51.18
CA THR A 667 -4.55 -18.39 52.27
C THR A 667 -3.14 -17.82 52.41
N ARG A 668 -3.07 -16.62 53.01
CA ARG A 668 -1.82 -15.91 53.33
C ARG A 668 -1.82 -15.46 54.79
N MET A 669 -0.62 -15.39 55.38
CA MET A 669 -0.40 -14.72 56.66
C MET A 669 0.88 -13.87 56.64
N GLU A 670 0.87 -12.77 57.39
CA GLU A 670 2.06 -11.98 57.72
C GLU A 670 1.99 -11.47 59.15
N GLY A 671 3.08 -11.63 59.90
CA GLY A 671 3.11 -11.25 61.31
C GLY A 671 4.00 -12.16 62.14
N PRO A 672 4.07 -11.94 63.46
CA PRO A 672 4.90 -12.76 64.33
C PRO A 672 4.42 -14.22 64.32
N TYR A 673 5.29 -15.14 63.91
CA TYR A 673 5.08 -16.58 63.93
C TYR A 673 6.17 -17.25 64.76
N THR A 674 5.76 -18.23 65.57
CA THR A 674 6.67 -19.07 66.37
C THR A 674 6.61 -20.51 65.89
N SER A 675 7.75 -21.07 65.46
CA SER A 675 7.86 -22.41 64.87
C SER A 675 7.53 -23.53 65.87
N VAL A 676 6.71 -24.50 65.45
CA VAL A 676 6.28 -25.66 66.28
C VAL A 676 7.21 -26.86 66.23
N LEU A 677 8.05 -26.92 65.20
CA LEU A 677 9.08 -27.94 65.03
C LEU A 677 10.45 -27.44 65.55
N GLY A 678 10.72 -26.12 65.50
CA GLY A 678 12.03 -25.53 65.82
C GLY A 678 12.06 -24.34 66.80
N GLY A 679 10.91 -23.84 67.27
CA GLY A 679 10.81 -22.93 68.44
C GLY A 679 11.15 -21.44 68.27
N ARG A 680 11.51 -20.96 67.07
CA ARG A 680 11.93 -19.55 66.83
C ARG A 680 10.75 -18.61 66.53
N THR A 681 10.75 -17.39 67.09
CA THR A 681 9.79 -16.31 66.77
C THR A 681 10.36 -15.29 65.79
N ARG A 682 9.64 -15.05 64.70
CA ARG A 682 10.00 -14.11 63.62
C ARG A 682 8.75 -13.45 63.06
N VAL A 683 8.86 -12.27 62.46
CA VAL A 683 7.76 -11.72 61.66
C VAL A 683 7.80 -12.43 60.31
N LEU A 684 7.00 -13.48 60.11
CA LEU A 684 7.00 -14.28 58.87
C LEU A 684 5.91 -13.86 57.90
N ARG A 685 6.12 -14.15 56.61
CA ARG A 685 5.14 -14.09 55.54
C ARG A 685 5.02 -15.47 54.87
N ALA A 686 3.81 -16.05 54.81
CA ALA A 686 3.59 -17.40 54.25
C ALA A 686 2.33 -17.51 53.38
N MET A 687 2.36 -18.41 52.38
CA MET A 687 1.25 -18.74 51.47
C MET A 687 0.96 -20.25 51.43
N PHE A 688 -0.32 -20.64 51.46
CA PHE A 688 -0.78 -22.04 51.42
C PHE A 688 -1.77 -22.26 50.27
N ASN A 689 -1.51 -23.24 49.38
CA ASN A 689 -2.30 -23.48 48.17
C ASN A 689 -2.77 -24.95 48.04
N PRO A 690 -4.07 -25.25 47.87
CA PRO A 690 -4.56 -26.61 47.64
C PRO A 690 -4.18 -27.15 46.25
N VAL A 691 -3.89 -28.45 46.14
CA VAL A 691 -3.54 -29.12 44.88
C VAL A 691 -4.77 -29.35 43.99
N ALA A 692 -5.92 -29.66 44.58
CA ALA A 692 -7.20 -29.75 43.89
C ALA A 692 -8.22 -28.86 44.59
N ALA A 693 -8.43 -27.65 44.07
CA ALA A 693 -9.37 -26.69 44.63
C ALA A 693 -10.81 -27.25 44.57
N GLY A 694 -11.52 -27.22 45.70
CA GLY A 694 -12.95 -27.61 45.79
C GLY A 694 -13.26 -29.07 46.18
N GLN A 695 -12.27 -29.97 46.29
CA GLN A 695 -12.45 -31.31 46.85
C GLN A 695 -11.81 -31.39 48.24
N ALA A 696 -12.60 -31.24 49.31
CA ALA A 696 -12.09 -31.32 50.67
C ALA A 696 -12.22 -32.75 51.25
N PRO A 697 -11.19 -33.29 51.93
CA PRO A 697 -9.87 -32.72 52.16
C PRO A 697 -8.88 -32.97 51.00
N THR A 698 -8.08 -31.95 50.62
CA THR A 698 -7.09 -32.00 49.52
C THR A 698 -5.66 -31.76 50.03
N PRO A 699 -4.61 -32.33 49.38
CA PRO A 699 -3.23 -31.96 49.69
C PRO A 699 -2.96 -30.47 49.44
N VAL A 700 -2.01 -29.87 50.16
CA VAL A 700 -1.67 -28.44 50.09
C VAL A 700 -0.18 -28.23 49.87
N ILE A 701 0.22 -27.30 49.01
CA ILE A 701 1.60 -26.85 48.81
C ILE A 701 1.76 -25.42 49.36
N ALA A 702 2.81 -25.14 50.13
CA ALA A 702 3.03 -23.84 50.79
C ALA A 702 4.45 -23.27 50.61
N SER A 703 4.58 -21.93 50.73
CA SER A 703 5.84 -21.14 50.67
C SER A 703 5.98 -20.13 51.84
N VAL A 704 7.20 -19.81 52.33
CA VAL A 704 7.47 -19.03 53.60
C VAL A 704 8.71 -18.07 53.57
N GLU A 705 8.69 -16.87 54.24
CA GLU A 705 9.70 -15.74 54.33
C GLU A 705 9.73 -14.93 55.72
N ASP A 706 10.73 -14.06 56.10
CA ASP A 706 10.97 -13.32 57.43
C ASP A 706 11.32 -11.76 57.38
N VAL A 707 10.75 -10.82 58.21
CA VAL A 707 10.78 -9.30 58.09
C VAL A 707 10.74 -8.33 59.36
N THR A 708 11.66 -8.33 60.37
CA THR A 708 11.41 -7.65 61.70
C THR A 708 11.96 -6.22 62.02
N LEU A 709 13.11 -5.74 61.50
CA LEU A 709 13.90 -4.62 62.11
C LEU A 709 13.43 -3.16 61.85
N GLN A 710 12.42 -2.95 61.01
CA GLN A 710 12.33 -1.72 60.22
C GLN A 710 11.53 -0.55 60.83
N HIS A 711 10.85 -0.69 61.97
CA HIS A 711 9.64 0.12 62.26
C HIS A 711 9.68 1.31 63.28
N GLU A 712 10.70 1.56 64.14
CA GLU A 712 10.52 2.44 65.34
C GLU A 712 11.20 3.85 65.41
N GLN A 713 12.34 4.16 64.77
CA GLN A 713 13.11 5.42 65.01
C GLN A 713 12.59 6.70 64.31
N GLU A 714 11.43 6.63 63.69
CA GLU A 714 11.14 7.48 62.55
C GLU A 714 10.41 8.81 62.85
N ARG A 715 9.93 9.12 64.07
CA ARG A 715 8.79 10.07 64.23
C ARG A 715 9.03 11.56 64.58
N SER A 716 9.86 11.97 65.56
CA SER A 716 9.90 13.38 66.06
C SER A 716 10.87 14.35 65.33
N LEU A 717 11.96 13.83 64.77
CA LEU A 717 12.84 14.59 63.87
C LEU A 717 12.11 15.09 62.61
N ARG A 718 10.90 14.59 62.36
CA ARG A 718 10.09 14.93 61.19
C ARG A 718 9.52 16.35 61.16
N LEU A 719 9.28 17.05 62.28
CA LEU A 719 8.39 18.24 62.29
C LEU A 719 9.08 19.62 62.09
N LEU A 720 10.22 19.88 62.74
CA LEU A 720 11.02 21.11 62.55
C LEU A 720 11.87 21.05 61.28
N ARG A 721 12.39 19.85 61.01
CA ARG A 721 12.88 19.45 59.70
C ARG A 721 11.79 19.77 58.67
N ALA A 722 10.54 19.33 58.88
CA ALA A 722 9.46 19.66 57.95
C ALA A 722 9.28 21.15 57.63
N ALA A 723 9.41 22.12 58.54
CA ALA A 723 9.15 23.52 58.18
C ALA A 723 10.22 24.16 57.26
N VAL A 724 11.51 23.93 57.55
CA VAL A 724 12.61 24.42 56.69
C VAL A 724 12.77 23.53 55.47
N GLU A 725 12.52 22.22 55.62
CA GLU A 725 12.51 21.27 54.51
C GLU A 725 11.32 21.44 53.56
N GLN A 726 10.18 21.97 54.01
CA GLN A 726 9.00 22.22 53.19
C GLN A 726 8.90 23.66 52.67
N SER A 727 9.93 24.51 52.87
CA SER A 727 9.97 25.85 52.26
C SER A 727 10.06 25.76 50.73
N PRO A 728 9.24 26.53 49.97
CA PRO A 728 9.22 26.48 48.51
C PRO A 728 10.32 27.30 47.83
N ALA A 729 11.26 27.88 48.60
CA ALA A 729 12.44 28.58 48.09
C ALA A 729 13.71 27.86 48.55
N SER A 730 14.78 27.97 47.75
CA SER A 730 16.06 27.37 48.07
C SER A 730 16.76 28.20 49.14
N ILE A 731 17.02 27.59 50.29
CA ILE A 731 17.65 28.24 51.43
C ILE A 731 19.02 27.62 51.64
N VAL A 732 20.03 28.48 51.65
CA VAL A 732 21.42 28.12 51.93
C VAL A 732 21.90 28.99 53.08
N ILE A 733 22.55 28.38 54.04
CA ILE A 733 23.24 29.08 55.13
C ILE A 733 24.73 28.75 55.02
N THR A 734 25.55 29.78 55.04
CA THR A 734 27.01 29.66 55.03
C THR A 734 27.61 30.31 56.27
N ASP A 735 28.84 29.97 56.61
CA ASP A 735 29.66 30.72 57.56
C ASP A 735 30.06 32.11 56.99
N ALA A 736 30.82 32.88 57.78
CA ALA A 736 31.30 34.22 57.43
C ALA A 736 32.33 34.24 56.29
N ASP A 737 32.99 33.12 56.01
CA ASP A 737 33.94 32.96 54.90
C ASP A 737 33.25 32.44 53.62
N GLY A 738 31.96 32.07 53.71
CA GLY A 738 31.12 31.64 52.61
C GLY A 738 31.08 30.12 52.40
N ALA A 739 31.52 29.30 53.37
CA ALA A 739 31.37 27.85 53.32
C ALA A 739 29.98 27.43 53.80
N ILE A 740 29.30 26.56 53.05
CA ILE A 740 27.92 26.15 53.30
C ILE A 740 27.86 25.26 54.53
N GLU A 741 27.05 25.65 55.51
CA GLU A 741 26.82 24.88 56.74
C GLU A 741 25.44 24.22 56.77
N TYR A 742 24.51 24.71 55.94
CA TYR A 742 23.17 24.14 55.86
C TYR A 742 22.52 24.42 54.51
N VAL A 743 21.78 23.42 54.01
CA VAL A 743 20.89 23.55 52.85
C VAL A 743 19.58 22.82 53.14
N ASN A 744 18.47 23.39 52.68
CA ASN A 744 17.19 22.70 52.79
C ASN A 744 17.01 21.70 51.62
N PRO A 745 16.15 20.68 51.74
CA PRO A 745 15.79 19.80 50.65
C PRO A 745 15.34 20.50 49.38
N PHE A 746 14.71 21.69 49.45
CA PHE A 746 14.41 22.43 48.24
C PHE A 746 15.68 22.86 47.50
N PHE A 747 16.75 23.26 48.20
CA PHE A 747 18.07 23.48 47.58
C PHE A 747 18.63 22.20 46.97
N THR A 748 18.59 21.05 47.66
CA THR A 748 19.11 19.79 47.10
C THR A 748 18.26 19.31 45.92
N ALA A 749 16.93 19.48 45.99
CA ALA A 749 16.00 19.17 44.90
C ALA A 749 16.20 20.09 43.70
N LEU A 750 16.44 21.39 43.94
CA LEU A 750 16.67 22.38 42.90
C LEU A 750 18.06 22.25 42.26
N THR A 751 19.10 22.10 43.07
CA THR A 751 20.50 22.14 42.61
C THR A 751 21.10 20.76 42.33
N GLY A 752 20.46 19.67 42.77
CA GLY A 752 20.96 18.30 42.61
C GLY A 752 22.24 17.98 43.39
N TYR A 753 22.86 18.95 44.06
CA TYR A 753 23.93 18.69 45.01
C TYR A 753 23.34 18.08 46.25
N SER A 754 23.89 16.93 46.63
CA SER A 754 23.56 16.39 47.93
C SER A 754 23.98 17.40 49.01
N ALA A 755 23.26 17.39 50.12
CA ALA A 755 23.66 18.21 51.26
C ALA A 755 25.13 17.94 51.64
N GLU A 756 25.62 16.71 51.55
CA GLU A 756 27.01 16.36 51.91
C GLU A 756 28.06 17.03 51.04
N GLU A 757 27.80 17.12 49.74
CA GLU A 757 28.75 17.72 48.80
C GLU A 757 28.68 19.24 48.82
N ALA A 758 27.53 19.78 49.21
CA ALA A 758 27.38 21.21 49.40
C ALA A 758 28.02 21.64 50.72
N LEU A 759 27.89 20.85 51.79
CA LEU A 759 28.38 21.18 53.13
C LEU A 759 29.91 21.30 53.17
N GLY A 760 30.41 22.40 53.74
CA GLY A 760 31.83 22.76 53.78
C GLY A 760 32.37 23.38 52.49
N GLU A 761 31.65 23.26 51.37
CA GLU A 761 32.00 23.89 50.10
C GLU A 761 31.45 25.31 50.01
N THR A 762 31.97 26.09 49.07
CA THR A 762 31.44 27.44 48.82
C THR A 762 30.34 27.39 47.75
N PRO A 763 29.33 28.29 47.75
CA PRO A 763 28.29 28.36 46.72
C PRO A 763 28.80 28.49 45.29
N ARG A 764 30.10 28.78 45.12
CA ARG A 764 30.80 28.73 43.83
C ARG A 764 30.79 27.34 43.18
N VAL A 765 30.55 26.27 43.93
CA VAL A 765 30.34 24.92 43.39
C VAL A 765 29.18 24.88 42.38
N LEU A 766 28.18 25.75 42.56
CA LEU A 766 27.05 25.93 41.64
C LEU A 766 27.38 26.83 40.44
N SER A 767 28.59 27.37 40.34
CA SER A 767 28.91 28.33 39.28
C SER A 767 28.87 27.68 37.91
N SER A 768 28.01 28.20 37.03
CA SER A 768 27.91 27.74 35.65
C SER A 768 29.09 28.18 34.77
N GLY A 769 29.84 29.20 35.18
CA GLY A 769 30.84 29.87 34.35
C GLY A 769 30.26 30.84 33.31
N VAL A 770 28.94 31.04 33.28
CA VAL A 770 28.26 32.02 32.40
C VAL A 770 28.59 33.45 32.82
N HIS A 771 28.65 33.71 34.14
CA HIS A 771 28.96 35.02 34.72
C HIS A 771 30.46 35.17 34.98
N ASP A 772 31.00 36.36 34.72
CA ASP A 772 32.44 36.63 34.81
C ASP A 772 32.93 36.94 36.24
N ARG A 773 34.24 37.07 36.41
CA ARG A 773 34.85 37.33 37.73
C ARG A 773 34.51 38.73 38.27
N ALA A 774 34.28 39.71 37.39
CA ALA A 774 33.95 41.08 37.80
C ALA A 774 32.55 41.14 38.44
N PHE A 775 31.60 40.37 37.89
CA PHE A 775 30.25 40.23 38.40
C PHE A 775 30.23 39.72 39.85
N PHE A 776 30.91 38.61 40.15
CA PHE A 776 30.96 38.05 41.51
C PHE A 776 31.73 38.93 42.51
N GLN A 777 32.71 39.71 42.05
CA GLN A 777 33.45 40.64 42.91
C GLN A 777 32.54 41.77 43.41
N ALA A 778 31.70 42.33 42.54
CA ALA A 778 30.71 43.34 42.93
C ALA A 778 29.68 42.80 43.95
N MET A 779 29.28 41.53 43.82
CA MET A 779 28.42 40.87 44.80
C MET A 779 29.07 40.81 46.20
N TRP A 780 30.31 40.33 46.29
CA TRP A 780 31.00 40.19 47.57
C TRP A 780 31.33 41.53 48.23
N ASP A 781 31.68 42.56 47.46
CA ASP A 781 31.91 43.91 47.99
C ASP A 781 30.63 44.48 48.63
N THR A 782 29.45 44.16 48.07
CA THR A 782 28.14 44.52 48.65
C THR A 782 27.87 43.80 49.97
N LEU A 783 28.17 42.50 50.05
CA LEU A 783 27.91 41.68 51.25
C LEU A 783 28.86 42.00 52.41
N ARG A 784 30.14 42.29 52.12
CA ARG A 784 31.16 42.61 53.14
C ARG A 784 31.00 43.99 53.77
N THR A 785 30.46 44.94 53.01
CA THR A 785 30.05 46.25 53.55
C THR A 785 28.75 46.14 54.38
N GLY A 786 28.19 44.93 54.48
CA GLY A 786 27.02 44.61 55.31
C GLY A 786 25.67 44.84 54.63
N GLY A 787 25.67 45.10 53.32
CA GLY A 787 24.47 45.27 52.49
C GLY A 787 23.89 43.94 52.00
N ILE A 788 22.66 44.00 51.48
CA ILE A 788 21.96 42.86 50.86
C ILE A 788 22.24 42.90 49.36
N TRP A 789 22.63 41.76 48.79
CA TRP A 789 22.81 41.64 47.35
C TRP A 789 21.61 40.96 46.69
N ARG A 790 21.22 41.44 45.50
CA ARG A 790 20.13 40.90 44.67
C ARG A 790 20.54 40.85 43.20
N GLY A 791 20.20 39.76 42.51
CA GLY A 791 20.41 39.63 41.07
C GLY A 791 20.20 38.21 40.55
N GLU A 792 20.08 38.10 39.23
CA GLU A 792 19.88 36.83 38.52
C GLU A 792 21.20 36.08 38.30
N LEU A 793 21.23 34.82 38.69
CA LEU A 793 22.37 33.94 38.57
C LEU A 793 21.99 32.74 37.69
N CYS A 794 22.81 32.47 36.67
CA CYS A 794 22.75 31.20 35.99
C CYS A 794 23.70 30.26 36.73
N ASN A 795 23.14 29.28 37.41
CA ASN A 795 23.89 28.29 38.17
C ASN A 795 23.76 26.92 37.51
N ARG A 796 24.71 26.06 37.84
CA ARG A 796 24.77 24.69 37.34
C ARG A 796 24.46 23.75 38.48
N LYS A 797 23.38 22.99 38.31
CA LYS A 797 23.04 21.85 39.13
C LYS A 797 24.18 20.83 39.08
N ARG A 798 24.26 19.92 40.04
CA ARG A 798 25.32 18.89 40.12
C ARG A 798 25.40 18.00 38.89
N ASN A 799 24.24 17.67 38.33
CA ASN A 799 24.12 16.89 37.09
C ASN A 799 24.62 17.66 35.84
N GLY A 800 25.02 18.92 36.00
CA GLY A 800 25.49 19.77 34.93
C GLY A 800 24.40 20.65 34.29
N GLU A 801 23.13 20.44 34.62
CA GLU A 801 21.99 21.20 34.10
C GLU A 801 22.04 22.64 34.59
N LEU A 802 21.78 23.59 33.69
CA LEU A 802 21.74 25.00 34.05
C LEU A 802 20.36 25.37 34.55
N TYR A 803 20.31 26.16 35.61
CA TYR A 803 19.08 26.75 36.12
C TYR A 803 19.31 28.22 36.43
N TRP A 804 18.25 28.99 36.32
CA TRP A 804 18.25 30.42 36.57
C TRP A 804 17.57 30.70 37.88
N GLU A 805 18.28 31.39 38.76
CA GLU A 805 17.73 31.85 40.03
C GLU A 805 17.73 33.36 40.09
N ASP A 806 16.68 33.92 40.68
CA ASP A 806 16.75 35.24 41.28
C ASP A 806 17.16 35.05 42.75
N SER A 807 18.28 35.64 43.15
CA SER A 807 18.90 35.37 44.44
C SER A 807 18.96 36.62 45.29
N SER A 808 18.54 36.52 46.55
CA SER A 808 18.79 37.53 47.59
C SER A 808 19.67 36.94 48.69
N ILE A 809 20.83 37.57 48.94
CA ILE A 809 21.81 37.10 49.93
C ILE A 809 21.93 38.15 51.03
N SER A 810 21.76 37.72 52.29
CA SER A 810 21.75 38.59 53.48
C SER A 810 22.72 38.09 54.56
N PRO A 811 23.50 38.98 55.19
CA PRO A 811 24.34 38.62 56.33
C PRO A 811 23.52 38.40 57.60
N ILE A 812 23.80 37.32 58.33
CA ILE A 812 23.39 37.09 59.71
C ILE A 812 24.50 37.60 60.62
N ARG A 813 24.12 38.40 61.61
CA ARG A 813 25.06 39.00 62.55
C ARG A 813 24.88 38.40 63.94
N ASP A 814 25.96 38.30 64.68
CA ASP A 814 25.89 38.08 66.11
C ASP A 814 25.48 39.36 66.86
N ASP A 815 25.32 39.23 68.17
CA ASP A 815 24.90 40.30 69.07
C ASP A 815 25.89 41.48 69.13
N GLN A 816 27.11 41.35 68.58
CA GLN A 816 28.11 42.41 68.49
C GLN A 816 28.12 43.12 67.12
N GLY A 817 27.19 42.75 66.22
CA GLY A 817 27.04 43.35 64.90
C GLY A 817 28.02 42.83 63.86
N VAL A 818 28.81 41.81 64.21
CA VAL A 818 29.76 41.13 63.34
C VAL A 818 29.00 40.08 62.53
N VAL A 819 29.27 40.01 61.22
CA VAL A 819 28.65 39.01 60.35
C VAL A 819 29.26 37.64 60.68
N THR A 820 28.42 36.69 61.09
CA THR A 820 28.85 35.32 61.43
C THR A 820 28.46 34.30 60.37
N HIS A 821 27.35 34.54 59.67
CA HIS A 821 26.83 33.63 58.64
C HIS A 821 26.18 34.44 57.51
N TYR A 822 25.94 33.84 56.36
CA TYR A 822 25.08 34.40 55.32
C TYR A 822 23.92 33.46 55.06
N VAL A 823 22.71 34.03 54.93
CA VAL A 823 21.55 33.30 54.45
C VAL A 823 21.22 33.78 53.03
N ALA A 824 21.15 32.83 52.12
CA ALA A 824 20.70 33.06 50.76
C ALA A 824 19.32 32.43 50.59
N VAL A 825 18.37 33.24 50.14
CA VAL A 825 17.07 32.79 49.66
C VAL A 825 17.06 32.95 48.15
N LYS A 826 16.80 31.85 47.46
CA LYS A 826 16.92 31.74 46.01
C LYS A 826 15.60 31.25 45.46
N GLU A 827 15.02 32.05 44.57
CA GLU A 827 13.79 31.70 43.85
C GLU A 827 14.17 31.25 42.45
N ASP A 828 13.64 30.09 42.05
CA ASP A 828 13.90 29.53 40.73
C ASP A 828 13.03 30.22 39.69
N ILE A 829 13.66 30.93 38.73
CA ILE A 829 12.99 31.58 37.60
C ILE A 829 13.14 30.77 36.30
N THR A 830 13.66 29.55 36.39
CA THR A 830 13.89 28.67 35.24
C THR A 830 12.61 28.39 34.46
N GLU A 831 11.47 28.18 35.12
CA GLU A 831 10.19 27.94 34.45
C GLU A 831 9.74 29.16 33.62
N GLN A 832 9.98 30.37 34.11
CA GLN A 832 9.64 31.60 33.39
C GLN A 832 10.51 31.78 32.14
N LYS A 833 11.82 31.52 32.24
CA LYS A 833 12.73 31.51 31.08
C LYS A 833 12.40 30.38 30.10
N ALA A 834 12.02 29.23 30.63
CA ALA A 834 11.64 28.09 29.83
C ALA A 834 10.31 28.30 29.08
N ARG A 835 9.37 29.15 29.56
CA ARG A 835 8.16 29.54 28.81
C ARG A 835 8.50 30.43 27.60
N GLU A 836 9.46 31.35 27.74
CA GLU A 836 9.96 32.18 26.64
C GLU A 836 10.65 31.30 25.58
N GLU A 837 11.49 30.37 26.02
CA GLU A 837 12.09 29.36 25.14
C GLU A 837 11.06 28.37 24.57
N ARG A 838 9.99 28.03 25.32
CA ARG A 838 8.87 27.20 24.83
C ARG A 838 8.17 27.84 23.66
N LEU A 839 7.96 29.14 23.70
CA LEU A 839 7.35 29.90 22.60
C LEU A 839 8.23 29.83 21.34
N ALA A 840 9.53 30.05 21.48
CA ALA A 840 10.48 29.93 20.37
C ALA A 840 10.56 28.48 19.85
N ARG A 841 10.57 27.49 20.75
CA ARG A 841 10.55 26.05 20.43
C ARG A 841 9.27 25.65 19.73
N LEU A 842 8.09 26.02 20.24
CA LEU A 842 6.80 25.69 19.64
C LEU A 842 6.68 26.29 18.25
N MET A 843 7.17 27.51 18.03
CA MET A 843 7.26 28.09 16.69
C MET A 843 8.17 27.27 15.76
N SER A 844 9.34 26.84 16.25
CA SER A 844 10.26 25.98 15.50
C SER A 844 9.69 24.57 15.25
N GLU A 845 8.98 23.99 16.20
CA GLU A 845 8.28 22.70 16.08
C GLU A 845 7.14 22.79 15.06
N LEU A 846 6.37 23.87 15.07
CA LEU A 846 5.32 24.12 14.07
C LEU A 846 5.90 24.28 12.66
N GLU A 847 7.06 24.94 12.52
CA GLU A 847 7.79 25.03 11.25
C GLU A 847 8.34 23.67 10.82
N ALA A 848 8.87 22.88 11.76
CA ALA A 848 9.36 21.53 11.50
C ALA A 848 8.24 20.60 11.06
N ILE A 849 7.08 20.58 11.74
CA ILE A 849 5.92 19.77 11.36
C ILE A 849 5.37 20.19 10.00
N PHE A 850 5.25 21.49 9.75
CA PHE A 850 4.78 22.01 8.47
C PHE A 850 5.68 21.57 7.31
N ASN A 851 7.00 21.62 7.48
CA ASN A 851 7.97 21.25 6.44
C ASN A 851 8.29 19.75 6.37
N ALA A 852 8.18 19.01 7.46
CA ALA A 852 8.39 17.56 7.52
C ALA A 852 7.15 16.76 7.09
N SER A 853 6.00 17.42 6.89
CA SER A 853 4.79 16.79 6.39
C SER A 853 5.02 16.11 5.03
N SER A 854 4.49 14.89 4.89
CA SER A 854 4.59 14.09 3.65
C SER A 854 3.68 14.60 2.53
N VAL A 855 2.76 15.51 2.85
CA VAL A 855 1.82 16.15 1.93
C VAL A 855 2.21 17.61 1.66
N GLY A 856 1.89 18.12 0.47
CA GLY A 856 2.08 19.52 0.12
C GLY A 856 1.01 20.39 0.79
N ILE A 857 1.40 21.35 1.62
CA ILE A 857 0.49 22.25 2.32
C ILE A 857 0.69 23.67 1.82
N VAL A 858 -0.41 24.33 1.48
CA VAL A 858 -0.46 25.75 1.09
C VAL A 858 -1.48 26.49 1.95
N HIS A 859 -1.07 27.66 2.46
CA HIS A 859 -1.95 28.61 3.14
C HIS A 859 -2.19 29.79 2.20
N LEU A 860 -3.46 30.03 1.87
CA LEU A 860 -3.91 31.15 1.04
C LEU A 860 -4.61 32.20 1.89
N GLY A 861 -4.34 33.47 1.62
CA GLY A 861 -5.14 34.59 2.12
C GLY A 861 -6.54 34.62 1.53
N HIS A 862 -7.39 35.50 2.07
CA HIS A 862 -8.76 35.71 1.60
C HIS A 862 -8.84 36.19 0.13
N ASP A 863 -7.74 36.72 -0.41
CA ASP A 863 -7.58 37.17 -1.79
C ASP A 863 -6.99 36.10 -2.72
N GLY A 864 -6.82 34.86 -2.24
CA GLY A 864 -6.28 33.74 -3.02
C GLY A 864 -4.76 33.77 -3.21
N ARG A 865 -4.06 34.68 -2.53
CA ARG A 865 -2.59 34.75 -2.57
C ARG A 865 -1.96 33.81 -1.55
N VAL A 866 -0.84 33.23 -1.92
CA VAL A 866 -0.07 32.35 -1.03
C VAL A 866 0.53 33.18 0.09
N ILE A 867 0.12 32.89 1.32
CA ILE A 867 0.75 33.43 2.53
C ILE A 867 2.02 32.61 2.83
N ARG A 868 1.93 31.29 2.70
CA ARG A 868 3.05 30.35 2.85
C ARG A 868 2.76 28.99 2.23
N ALA A 869 3.80 28.29 1.83
CA ALA A 869 3.76 26.91 1.35
C ALA A 869 4.86 26.10 2.04
N ASN A 870 4.65 24.80 2.26
CA ASN A 870 5.68 23.95 2.86
C ASN A 870 6.67 23.40 1.82
N ALA A 871 7.81 22.90 2.30
CA ALA A 871 8.85 22.30 1.45
C ALA A 871 8.32 21.19 0.54
N ARG A 872 7.39 20.36 1.02
CA ARG A 872 6.79 19.28 0.25
C ARG A 872 5.95 19.78 -0.93
N PHE A 873 5.19 20.86 -0.76
CA PHE A 873 4.45 21.51 -1.86
C PHE A 873 5.41 22.03 -2.93
N GLY A 874 6.51 22.67 -2.52
CA GLY A 874 7.57 23.07 -3.45
C GLY A 874 8.17 21.90 -4.24
N ALA A 875 8.46 20.78 -3.55
CA ALA A 875 8.99 19.57 -4.19
C ALA A 875 8.00 18.92 -5.18
N LEU A 876 6.71 18.86 -4.84
CA LEU A 876 5.68 18.30 -5.72
C LEU A 876 5.57 19.11 -7.02
N PHE A 877 5.52 20.43 -6.91
CA PHE A 877 5.28 21.31 -8.06
C PHE A 877 6.55 21.85 -8.72
N ALA A 878 7.74 21.50 -8.22
CA ALA A 878 9.04 22.02 -8.65
C ALA A 878 9.12 23.56 -8.54
N LEU A 879 8.75 24.06 -7.36
CA LEU A 879 8.69 25.48 -7.02
C LEU A 879 9.47 25.76 -5.74
N ASP A 880 10.02 26.97 -5.64
CA ASP A 880 10.62 27.47 -4.42
C ASP A 880 9.52 27.98 -3.47
N PRO A 881 9.25 27.34 -2.32
CA PRO A 881 8.16 27.72 -1.41
C PRO A 881 8.26 29.16 -0.91
N ASP A 882 9.47 29.65 -0.66
CA ASP A 882 9.71 31.00 -0.12
C ASP A 882 9.44 32.08 -1.18
N GLY A 883 9.70 31.76 -2.45
CA GLY A 883 9.40 32.62 -3.59
C GLY A 883 7.91 32.74 -3.95
N LEU A 884 7.04 31.93 -3.33
CA LEU A 884 5.59 31.93 -3.59
C LEU A 884 4.83 32.96 -2.76
N ALA A 885 5.39 33.45 -1.65
CA ALA A 885 4.72 34.40 -0.77
C ALA A 885 4.23 35.66 -1.54
N GLY A 886 2.94 35.98 -1.41
CA GLY A 886 2.28 37.10 -2.07
C GLY A 886 1.86 36.86 -3.52
N ARG A 887 2.17 35.71 -4.14
CA ARG A 887 1.72 35.37 -5.50
C ARG A 887 0.35 34.70 -5.46
N PRO A 888 -0.53 34.91 -6.47
CA PRO A 888 -1.76 34.14 -6.57
C PRO A 888 -1.44 32.69 -6.93
N LEU A 889 -2.13 31.74 -6.30
CA LEU A 889 -1.96 30.30 -6.59
C LEU A 889 -2.38 29.94 -8.03
N GLU A 890 -3.12 30.83 -8.69
CA GLU A 890 -3.61 30.70 -10.07
C GLU A 890 -2.49 30.74 -11.12
N ASP A 891 -1.42 31.50 -10.87
CA ASP A 891 -0.28 31.68 -11.78
C ASP A 891 0.61 30.41 -11.91
N ILE A 892 0.26 29.33 -11.21
CA ILE A 892 1.06 28.11 -11.08
C ILE A 892 0.50 26.96 -11.95
N HIS A 893 -0.64 27.15 -12.63
CA HIS A 893 -1.31 26.11 -13.43
C HIS A 893 -1.39 26.43 -14.94
N GLU A 894 -0.92 25.53 -15.80
CA GLU A 894 -0.74 25.79 -17.24
C GLU A 894 -1.75 25.07 -18.18
N ASN A 895 -3.03 24.85 -17.79
CA ASN A 895 -4.03 24.36 -18.76
C ASN A 895 -5.48 24.71 -18.40
N GLU A 896 -6.19 25.48 -19.24
CA GLU A 896 -7.13 26.51 -18.76
C GLU A 896 -8.64 26.21 -18.90
N GLN A 897 -9.08 25.22 -19.69
CA GLN A 897 -10.52 25.12 -20.02
C GLN A 897 -11.34 24.04 -19.29
N ARG A 898 -10.79 22.86 -18.98
CA ARG A 898 -11.53 21.82 -18.22
C ARG A 898 -11.22 21.85 -16.71
N ARG A 899 -10.06 22.41 -16.31
CA ARG A 899 -9.60 22.56 -14.93
C ARG A 899 -10.29 23.68 -14.15
N SER A 900 -10.80 24.71 -14.85
CA SER A 900 -11.37 25.91 -14.22
C SER A 900 -12.83 25.78 -13.77
N ALA A 901 -13.55 24.73 -14.19
CA ALA A 901 -14.93 24.46 -13.77
C ALA A 901 -14.98 23.75 -12.41
N LEU A 902 -14.27 22.62 -12.30
CA LEU A 902 -14.13 21.84 -11.05
C LEU A 902 -13.44 22.67 -9.96
N ARG A 903 -12.41 23.46 -10.30
CA ARG A 903 -11.73 24.38 -9.37
C ARG A 903 -12.64 25.48 -8.84
N ARG A 904 -13.58 26.00 -9.65
CA ARG A 904 -14.56 27.00 -9.20
C ARG A 904 -15.61 26.39 -8.27
N GLU A 905 -16.05 25.16 -8.51
CA GLU A 905 -16.93 24.43 -7.58
C GLU A 905 -16.26 24.17 -6.24
N ILE A 906 -14.99 23.75 -6.25
CA ILE A 906 -14.21 23.46 -5.04
C ILE A 906 -13.94 24.76 -4.24
N LEU A 907 -13.53 25.85 -4.91
CA LEU A 907 -13.35 27.15 -4.26
C LEU A 907 -14.69 27.75 -3.75
N ALA A 908 -15.79 27.54 -4.47
CA ALA A 908 -17.12 27.96 -4.05
C ALA A 908 -17.64 27.15 -2.85
N ALA A 909 -17.38 25.84 -2.80
CA ALA A 909 -17.71 25.00 -1.65
C ALA A 909 -16.94 25.44 -0.39
N VAL A 910 -15.64 25.74 -0.53
CA VAL A 910 -14.82 26.25 0.59
C VAL A 910 -15.27 27.66 1.01
N ALA A 911 -15.60 28.54 0.06
CA ALA A 911 -16.15 29.87 0.36
C ALA A 911 -17.54 29.80 1.04
N ALA A 912 -18.31 28.73 0.81
CA ALA A 912 -19.56 28.42 1.50
C ALA A 912 -19.35 27.73 2.86
N GLY A 913 -18.10 27.54 3.32
CA GLY A 913 -17.76 26.94 4.62
C GLY A 913 -17.74 25.40 4.62
N GLN A 914 -17.81 24.76 3.45
CA GLN A 914 -17.76 23.31 3.31
C GLN A 914 -16.34 22.81 3.04
N GLU A 915 -16.05 21.57 3.44
CA GLU A 915 -14.80 20.90 3.11
C GLU A 915 -14.84 20.41 1.65
N ALA A 916 -13.81 20.74 0.88
CA ALA A 916 -13.70 20.27 -0.50
C ALA A 916 -12.60 19.21 -0.61
N SER A 917 -12.92 18.09 -1.27
CA SER A 917 -12.02 16.96 -1.47
C SER A 917 -12.14 16.45 -2.92
N VAL A 918 -11.03 16.38 -3.65
CA VAL A 918 -11.01 15.90 -5.05
C VAL A 918 -9.72 15.16 -5.37
N GLU A 919 -9.78 14.14 -6.22
CA GLU A 919 -8.60 13.54 -6.84
C GLU A 919 -8.47 14.03 -8.28
N GLU A 920 -7.35 14.69 -8.61
CA GLU A 920 -7.19 15.31 -9.92
C GLU A 920 -5.74 15.23 -10.40
N ARG A 921 -5.57 15.32 -11.72
CA ARG A 921 -4.27 15.18 -12.36
C ARG A 921 -3.60 16.54 -12.57
N PHE A 922 -2.52 16.77 -11.83
CA PHE A 922 -1.70 17.96 -11.87
C PHE A 922 -0.48 17.79 -12.78
N ARG A 923 0.07 18.90 -13.25
CA ARG A 923 1.35 18.92 -13.96
C ARG A 923 2.26 19.92 -13.25
N ASN A 924 3.46 19.48 -12.88
CA ASN A 924 4.44 20.33 -12.24
C ASN A 924 5.22 21.17 -13.26
N ARG A 925 6.07 22.09 -12.78
CA ARG A 925 6.86 22.99 -13.64
C ARG A 925 7.86 22.28 -14.55
N ASP A 926 8.30 21.07 -14.18
CA ASP A 926 9.20 20.23 -14.98
C ASP A 926 8.49 19.40 -16.06
N GLY A 927 7.16 19.55 -16.16
CA GLY A 927 6.30 18.85 -17.10
C GLY A 927 5.87 17.45 -16.64
N ARG A 928 6.28 16.99 -15.45
CA ARG A 928 5.85 15.72 -14.87
C ARG A 928 4.37 15.81 -14.49
N THR A 929 3.64 14.77 -14.82
CA THR A 929 2.23 14.64 -14.45
C THR A 929 2.11 13.85 -13.15
N LEU A 930 1.28 14.32 -12.24
CA LEU A 930 1.08 13.78 -10.89
C LEU A 930 -0.42 13.60 -10.68
N TRP A 931 -0.83 12.54 -10.00
CA TRP A 931 -2.16 12.48 -9.43
C TRP A 931 -2.11 13.02 -8.01
N CYS A 932 -2.92 14.04 -7.72
CA CYS A 932 -3.02 14.56 -6.37
C CYS A 932 -4.43 14.46 -5.82
N ALA A 933 -4.56 13.97 -4.59
CA ALA A 933 -5.74 14.20 -3.77
C ALA A 933 -5.61 15.58 -3.12
N VAL A 934 -6.60 16.44 -3.33
CA VAL A 934 -6.60 17.84 -2.91
C VAL A 934 -7.74 18.08 -1.93
N HIS A 935 -7.38 18.57 -0.74
CA HIS A 935 -8.30 18.89 0.34
C HIS A 935 -8.19 20.37 0.69
N GLY A 936 -9.31 21.07 0.86
CA GLY A 936 -9.34 22.50 1.15
C GLY A 936 -10.39 22.89 2.18
N ARG A 937 -10.03 23.79 3.11
CA ARG A 937 -10.94 24.35 4.12
C ARG A 937 -10.57 25.79 4.52
N LEU A 938 -11.56 26.58 4.96
CA LEU A 938 -11.33 27.87 5.62
C LEU A 938 -10.66 27.67 6.99
N ILE A 939 -9.72 28.56 7.34
CA ILE A 939 -9.01 28.52 8.62
C ILE A 939 -9.97 28.83 9.77
N ASP A 940 -10.87 29.79 9.55
CA ASP A 940 -11.93 30.12 10.49
C ASP A 940 -13.23 30.37 9.71
N PRO A 941 -14.23 29.48 9.83
CA PRO A 941 -15.54 29.68 9.22
C PRO A 941 -16.26 30.95 9.70
N ALA A 942 -15.97 31.43 10.92
CA ALA A 942 -16.56 32.63 11.51
C ALA A 942 -15.82 33.92 11.10
N ALA A 943 -14.60 33.81 10.58
CA ALA A 943 -13.80 34.92 10.07
C ALA A 943 -13.20 34.58 8.69
N PRO A 944 -14.01 34.63 7.60
CA PRO A 944 -13.57 34.25 6.25
C PRO A 944 -12.35 35.02 5.73
N GLN A 945 -12.13 36.24 6.25
CA GLN A 945 -10.93 37.04 6.00
C GLN A 945 -9.60 36.40 6.49
N ALA A 946 -9.66 35.37 7.34
CA ALA A 946 -8.48 34.67 7.87
C ALA A 946 -7.80 33.76 6.83
N GLY A 947 -8.44 33.48 5.70
CA GLY A 947 -7.87 32.67 4.62
C GLY A 947 -8.24 31.18 4.67
N SER A 948 -7.58 30.38 3.84
CA SER A 948 -7.84 28.94 3.67
C SER A 948 -6.55 28.12 3.64
N ILE A 949 -6.65 26.86 4.07
CA ILE A 949 -5.56 25.88 4.00
C ILE A 949 -5.93 24.80 2.97
N TRP A 950 -4.93 24.44 2.17
CA TRP A 950 -5.02 23.43 1.11
C TRP A 950 -3.94 22.39 1.28
N ILE A 951 -4.31 21.12 1.12
CA ILE A 951 -3.45 19.95 1.23
C ILE A 951 -3.46 19.22 -0.12
N PHE A 952 -2.28 18.84 -0.58
CA PHE A 952 -2.03 18.11 -1.83
C PHE A 952 -1.24 16.84 -1.50
N ASP A 953 -1.89 15.68 -1.63
CA ASP A 953 -1.27 14.38 -1.43
C ASP A 953 -0.99 13.69 -2.78
N ASP A 954 0.21 13.15 -2.98
CA ASP A 954 0.62 12.50 -4.23
C ASP A 954 0.19 11.03 -4.22
N ILE A 955 -0.86 10.73 -4.98
CA ILE A 955 -1.44 9.39 -5.12
C ILE A 955 -1.03 8.71 -6.44
N THR A 956 0.02 9.21 -7.10
CA THR A 956 0.45 8.71 -8.42
C THR A 956 0.77 7.21 -8.40
N ALA A 957 1.52 6.74 -7.40
CA ALA A 957 1.88 5.32 -7.29
C ALA A 957 0.65 4.40 -7.10
N ARG A 958 -0.34 4.85 -6.32
CA ARG A 958 -1.62 4.12 -6.16
C ARG A 958 -2.35 4.02 -7.49
N LYS A 959 -2.44 5.13 -8.23
CA LYS A 959 -3.11 5.19 -9.55
C LYS A 959 -2.38 4.40 -10.62
N GLU A 960 -1.05 4.37 -10.61
CA GLU A 960 -0.26 3.54 -11.53
C GLU A 960 -0.48 2.04 -11.27
N LEU A 961 -0.53 1.62 -10.01
CA LEU A 961 -0.81 0.23 -9.64
C LEU A 961 -2.23 -0.20 -10.03
N GLU A 962 -3.22 0.65 -9.79
CA GLU A 962 -4.61 0.43 -10.26
C GLU A 962 -4.65 0.22 -11.78
N ASN A 963 -3.99 1.10 -12.54
CA ASN A 963 -3.96 1.01 -14.01
C ASN A 963 -3.22 -0.24 -14.51
N VAL A 964 -2.06 -0.58 -13.93
CA VAL A 964 -1.29 -1.77 -14.33
C VAL A 964 -2.09 -3.04 -14.08
N ARG A 965 -2.80 -3.12 -12.96
CA ARG A 965 -3.66 -4.26 -12.65
C ARG A 965 -4.82 -4.38 -13.65
N GLU A 966 -5.50 -3.27 -13.95
CA GLU A 966 -6.55 -3.26 -14.97
C GLU A 966 -6.01 -3.65 -16.36
N ASP A 967 -4.81 -3.21 -16.72
CA ASP A 967 -4.15 -3.54 -17.98
C ASP A 967 -3.78 -5.03 -18.04
N VAL A 968 -3.19 -5.60 -16.98
CA VAL A 968 -2.87 -7.04 -16.90
C VAL A 968 -4.14 -7.88 -17.01
N GLU A 969 -5.20 -7.51 -16.29
CA GLU A 969 -6.48 -8.21 -16.37
C GLU A 969 -7.13 -8.06 -17.77
N ARG A 970 -6.99 -6.91 -18.44
CA ARG A 970 -7.47 -6.68 -19.81
C ARG A 970 -6.69 -7.52 -20.83
N ILE A 971 -5.37 -7.59 -20.71
CA ILE A 971 -4.48 -8.37 -21.58
C ILE A 971 -4.73 -9.87 -21.42
N MET A 972 -4.79 -10.38 -20.19
CA MET A 972 -5.11 -11.79 -19.96
C MET A 972 -6.46 -12.19 -20.57
N ARG A 973 -7.46 -11.31 -20.51
CA ARG A 973 -8.76 -11.52 -21.17
C ARG A 973 -8.63 -11.63 -22.68
N HIS A 974 -7.95 -10.67 -23.31
CA HIS A 974 -7.77 -10.64 -24.76
C HIS A 974 -7.00 -11.87 -25.26
N ASP A 975 -5.93 -12.23 -24.55
CA ASP A 975 -5.00 -13.29 -24.97
C ASP A 975 -5.49 -14.70 -24.63
N LEU A 976 -6.38 -14.86 -23.63
CA LEU A 976 -7.03 -16.13 -23.34
C LEU A 976 -8.28 -16.38 -24.21
N LYS A 977 -9.01 -15.32 -24.61
CA LYS A 977 -10.20 -15.44 -25.46
C LYS A 977 -9.89 -16.00 -26.85
N ALA A 978 -8.82 -15.55 -27.48
CA ALA A 978 -8.44 -15.97 -28.83
C ALA A 978 -8.16 -17.49 -28.96
N PRO A 979 -7.32 -18.13 -28.11
CA PRO A 979 -7.12 -19.58 -28.16
C PRO A 979 -8.37 -20.36 -27.75
N LEU A 980 -9.16 -19.87 -26.78
CA LEU A 980 -10.40 -20.52 -26.36
C LEU A 980 -11.49 -20.48 -27.44
N GLY A 981 -11.60 -19.39 -28.20
CA GLY A 981 -12.51 -19.32 -29.35
C GLY A 981 -12.18 -20.36 -30.42
N SER A 982 -10.90 -20.69 -30.59
CA SER A 982 -10.49 -21.79 -31.48
C SER A 982 -10.93 -23.16 -30.93
N ILE A 983 -10.78 -23.39 -29.61
CA ILE A 983 -11.19 -24.63 -28.93
C ILE A 983 -12.72 -24.83 -29.00
N VAL A 984 -13.52 -23.76 -29.01
CA VAL A 984 -14.98 -23.82 -29.15
C VAL A 984 -15.41 -24.09 -30.59
N ASN A 985 -14.76 -23.52 -31.60
CA ASN A 985 -15.23 -23.59 -32.98
C ASN A 985 -14.68 -24.79 -33.76
N LEU A 986 -13.52 -25.33 -33.37
CA LEU A 986 -12.89 -26.49 -34.03
C LEU A 986 -13.73 -27.79 -33.93
N PRO A 987 -14.37 -28.12 -32.80
CA PRO A 987 -15.18 -29.33 -32.69
C PRO A 987 -16.36 -29.41 -33.65
N GLU A 988 -17.10 -28.32 -33.86
CA GLU A 988 -18.17 -28.25 -34.87
C GLU A 988 -17.64 -28.47 -36.28
N LEU A 989 -16.47 -27.89 -36.59
CA LEU A 989 -15.80 -28.09 -37.88
C LEU A 989 -15.36 -29.54 -38.09
N VAL A 990 -14.79 -30.19 -37.07
CA VAL A 990 -14.40 -31.62 -37.13
C VAL A 990 -15.64 -32.49 -37.32
N ALA A 991 -16.75 -32.17 -36.64
CA ALA A 991 -18.00 -32.89 -36.79
C ALA A 991 -18.63 -32.73 -38.18
N ALA A 992 -18.49 -31.55 -38.80
CA ALA A 992 -18.99 -31.27 -40.15
C ALA A 992 -18.15 -31.87 -41.28
N LEU A 993 -16.85 -32.12 -41.05
CA LEU A 993 -15.89 -32.55 -42.07
C LEU A 993 -15.75 -34.08 -42.24
N GLY A 994 -16.27 -34.92 -41.33
CA GLY A 994 -16.08 -36.38 -41.38
C GLY A 994 -17.28 -37.22 -40.93
N ASP A 995 -17.23 -38.54 -41.20
CA ASP A 995 -18.13 -39.55 -40.61
C ASP A 995 -17.73 -39.80 -39.15
N VAL A 996 -18.04 -38.83 -38.28
CA VAL A 996 -17.87 -38.98 -36.83
C VAL A 996 -18.91 -39.96 -36.31
N ASN A 997 -18.43 -41.02 -35.65
CA ASN A 997 -19.29 -41.95 -34.92
C ASN A 997 -19.90 -41.25 -33.70
N GLU A 998 -20.93 -41.86 -33.09
CA GLU A 998 -21.66 -41.28 -31.95
C GLU A 998 -20.71 -40.91 -30.79
N GLU A 999 -19.75 -41.79 -30.48
CA GLU A 999 -18.78 -41.60 -29.39
C GLU A 999 -17.85 -40.41 -29.64
N GLN A 1000 -17.39 -40.21 -30.87
CA GLN A 1000 -16.58 -39.05 -31.25
C GLN A 1000 -17.40 -37.76 -31.27
N ARG A 1001 -18.68 -37.83 -31.63
CA ARG A 1001 -19.59 -36.68 -31.61
C ARG A 1001 -19.83 -36.19 -30.18
N ASP A 1002 -19.95 -37.12 -29.24
CA ASP A 1002 -20.06 -36.81 -27.81
C ASP A 1002 -18.77 -36.18 -27.26
N ILE A 1003 -17.60 -36.70 -27.62
CA ILE A 1003 -16.30 -36.11 -27.22
C ILE A 1003 -16.12 -34.69 -27.76
N LEU A 1004 -16.53 -34.45 -29.02
CA LEU A 1004 -16.45 -33.11 -29.62
C LEU A 1004 -17.41 -32.13 -28.94
N ALA A 1005 -18.63 -32.57 -28.60
CA ALA A 1005 -19.58 -31.76 -27.83
C ALA A 1005 -19.08 -31.44 -26.42
N GLU A 1006 -18.40 -32.38 -25.75
CA GLU A 1006 -17.77 -32.13 -24.44
C GLU A 1006 -16.65 -31.09 -24.53
N ILE A 1007 -15.81 -31.15 -25.57
CA ILE A 1007 -14.72 -30.17 -25.78
C ILE A 1007 -15.29 -28.77 -26.05
N GLU A 1008 -16.31 -28.68 -26.90
CA GLU A 1008 -17.00 -27.42 -27.18
C GLU A 1008 -17.62 -26.82 -25.91
N GLN A 1009 -18.33 -27.64 -25.13
CA GLN A 1009 -18.98 -27.21 -23.90
C GLN A 1009 -17.96 -26.75 -22.85
N ALA A 1010 -16.82 -27.44 -22.73
CA ALA A 1010 -15.73 -27.04 -21.85
C ALA A 1010 -15.09 -25.71 -22.28
N GLY A 1011 -14.92 -25.49 -23.59
CA GLY A 1011 -14.40 -24.23 -24.14
C GLY A 1011 -15.36 -23.05 -23.92
N ARG A 1012 -16.66 -23.24 -24.15
CA ARG A 1012 -17.69 -22.21 -23.91
C ARG A 1012 -17.77 -21.85 -22.43
N PHE A 1013 -17.72 -22.86 -21.55
CA PHE A 1013 -17.67 -22.65 -20.10
C PHE A 1013 -16.44 -21.84 -19.68
N MET A 1014 -15.25 -22.11 -20.23
CA MET A 1014 -14.04 -21.33 -19.92
C MET A 1014 -14.13 -19.87 -20.38
N LEU A 1015 -14.70 -19.59 -21.55
CA LEU A 1015 -14.93 -18.22 -22.02
C LEU A 1015 -15.89 -17.46 -21.09
N GLU A 1016 -17.00 -18.10 -20.71
CA GLU A 1016 -17.96 -17.54 -19.78
C GLU A 1016 -17.34 -17.25 -18.41
N GLN A 1017 -16.45 -18.11 -17.90
CA GLN A 1017 -15.73 -17.87 -16.64
C GLN A 1017 -14.76 -16.68 -16.72
N ILE A 1018 -14.09 -16.48 -17.85
CA ILE A 1018 -13.14 -15.36 -18.04
C ILE A 1018 -13.87 -14.02 -18.12
N ASP A 1019 -15.00 -13.98 -18.84
CA ASP A 1019 -15.84 -12.79 -18.92
C ASP A 1019 -16.47 -12.46 -17.57
N LEU A 1020 -16.99 -13.48 -16.90
CA LEU A 1020 -17.57 -13.33 -15.58
C LEU A 1020 -16.55 -12.89 -14.51
N SER A 1021 -15.26 -13.21 -14.66
CA SER A 1021 -14.23 -12.88 -13.66
C SER A 1021 -14.04 -11.36 -13.44
N LEU A 1022 -14.15 -10.52 -14.48
CA LEU A 1022 -14.05 -9.06 -14.28
C LEU A 1022 -15.35 -8.43 -13.84
N ASP A 1023 -16.47 -8.95 -14.33
CA ASP A 1023 -17.75 -8.48 -13.85
C ASP A 1023 -17.90 -8.80 -12.36
N LEU A 1024 -17.46 -9.98 -11.91
CA LEU A 1024 -17.37 -10.31 -10.49
C LEU A 1024 -16.40 -9.40 -9.73
N TYR A 1025 -15.22 -9.09 -10.28
CA TYR A 1025 -14.30 -8.15 -9.63
C TYR A 1025 -14.90 -6.75 -9.50
N LYS A 1026 -15.50 -6.22 -10.57
CA LYS A 1026 -16.19 -4.92 -10.55
C LYS A 1026 -17.36 -4.92 -9.58
N MET A 1027 -18.09 -6.03 -9.45
CA MET A 1027 -19.15 -6.20 -8.46
C MET A 1027 -18.60 -6.22 -7.03
N GLU A 1028 -17.49 -6.94 -6.77
CA GLU A 1028 -16.79 -6.95 -5.47
C GLU A 1028 -16.31 -5.55 -5.05
N THR A 1029 -15.81 -4.75 -6.00
CA THR A 1029 -15.32 -3.38 -5.74
C THR A 1029 -16.42 -2.31 -5.79
N GLY A 1030 -17.68 -2.68 -6.06
CA GLY A 1030 -18.81 -1.75 -6.17
C GLY A 1030 -18.77 -0.80 -7.38
N THR A 1031 -17.90 -1.06 -8.37
CA THR A 1031 -17.74 -0.25 -9.58
C THR A 1031 -18.62 -0.74 -10.74
N PHE A 1032 -19.16 -1.95 -10.63
CA PHE A 1032 -20.09 -2.50 -11.62
C PHE A 1032 -21.46 -1.78 -11.55
N ARG A 1033 -21.90 -1.22 -12.69
CA ARG A 1033 -23.20 -0.58 -12.83
C ARG A 1033 -24.07 -1.38 -13.81
N PRO A 1034 -24.99 -2.22 -13.33
CA PRO A 1034 -25.88 -2.96 -14.22
C PRO A 1034 -26.91 -2.04 -14.87
N GLU A 1035 -27.21 -2.28 -16.14
CA GLU A 1035 -28.40 -1.71 -16.78
C GLU A 1035 -29.63 -2.47 -16.29
N LEU A 1036 -30.45 -1.79 -15.48
CA LEU A 1036 -31.68 -2.34 -14.91
C LEU A 1036 -32.85 -2.04 -15.83
N GLN A 1037 -33.63 -3.06 -16.15
CA GLN A 1037 -34.82 -2.98 -17.00
C GLN A 1037 -35.97 -3.73 -16.35
N ARG A 1038 -37.19 -3.48 -16.83
CA ARG A 1038 -38.35 -4.28 -16.45
C ARG A 1038 -38.20 -5.70 -17.00
N ILE A 1039 -38.10 -6.70 -16.12
CA ILE A 1039 -37.90 -8.11 -16.49
C ILE A 1039 -38.99 -9.01 -15.90
N ASP A 1040 -39.32 -10.09 -16.61
CA ASP A 1040 -40.23 -11.14 -16.14
C ASP A 1040 -39.42 -12.32 -15.57
N LEU A 1041 -39.35 -12.40 -14.24
CA LEU A 1041 -38.61 -13.42 -13.51
C LEU A 1041 -39.14 -14.83 -13.82
N ALA A 1042 -40.45 -14.99 -13.94
CA ALA A 1042 -41.06 -16.30 -14.19
C ALA A 1042 -40.61 -16.86 -15.55
N ARG A 1043 -40.58 -16.03 -16.58
CA ARG A 1043 -40.11 -16.41 -17.92
C ARG A 1043 -38.61 -16.71 -17.96
N ILE A 1044 -37.80 -15.90 -17.28
CA ILE A 1044 -36.34 -16.10 -17.24
C ILE A 1044 -36.00 -17.42 -16.54
N VAL A 1045 -36.58 -17.66 -15.36
CA VAL A 1045 -36.32 -18.88 -14.59
C VAL A 1045 -36.88 -20.12 -15.30
N ALA A 1046 -38.02 -20.03 -16.00
CA ALA A 1046 -38.52 -21.12 -16.84
C ALA A 1046 -37.50 -21.54 -17.91
N THR A 1047 -36.88 -20.57 -18.59
CA THR A 1047 -35.82 -20.82 -19.57
C THR A 1047 -34.64 -21.59 -18.95
N VAL A 1048 -34.26 -21.25 -17.72
CA VAL A 1048 -33.19 -21.92 -16.98
C VAL A 1048 -33.57 -23.35 -16.58
N VAL A 1049 -34.83 -23.57 -16.17
CA VAL A 1049 -35.36 -24.91 -15.84
C VAL A 1049 -35.31 -25.80 -17.07
N ASP A 1050 -35.73 -25.31 -18.24
CA ASP A 1050 -35.67 -26.06 -19.50
C ASP A 1050 -34.23 -26.40 -19.88
N MET A 1051 -33.30 -25.44 -19.70
CA MET A 1051 -31.87 -25.63 -19.96
C MET A 1051 -31.26 -26.72 -19.06
N LEU A 1052 -31.67 -26.80 -17.78
CA LEU A 1052 -31.15 -27.78 -16.82
C LEU A 1052 -31.96 -29.09 -16.75
N ALA A 1053 -33.02 -29.23 -17.55
CA ALA A 1053 -33.83 -30.45 -17.61
C ALA A 1053 -33.03 -31.73 -17.96
N PRO A 1054 -32.01 -31.71 -18.85
CA PRO A 1054 -31.16 -32.89 -19.07
C PRO A 1054 -30.39 -33.31 -17.81
N LEU A 1055 -29.83 -32.35 -17.06
CA LEU A 1055 -29.09 -32.62 -15.82
C LEU A 1055 -29.99 -33.24 -14.76
N ALA A 1056 -31.22 -32.71 -14.62
CA ALA A 1056 -32.23 -33.23 -13.70
C ALA A 1056 -32.59 -34.69 -14.04
N ARG A 1057 -32.80 -35.00 -15.33
CA ARG A 1057 -33.06 -36.38 -15.80
C ARG A 1057 -31.90 -37.33 -15.52
N THR A 1058 -30.66 -36.93 -15.81
CA THR A 1058 -29.46 -37.75 -15.57
C THR A 1058 -29.28 -38.08 -14.09
N ARG A 1059 -29.65 -37.16 -13.19
CA ARG A 1059 -29.60 -37.38 -11.74
C ARG A 1059 -30.84 -38.07 -11.17
N GLY A 1060 -31.89 -38.24 -11.96
CA GLY A 1060 -33.18 -38.75 -11.47
C GLY A 1060 -33.87 -37.82 -10.47
N VAL A 1061 -33.61 -36.51 -10.55
CA VAL A 1061 -34.23 -35.48 -9.68
C VAL A 1061 -35.32 -34.76 -10.47
N ALA A 1062 -36.49 -34.58 -9.88
CA ALA A 1062 -37.58 -33.82 -10.50
C ALA A 1062 -37.45 -32.32 -10.20
N VAL A 1063 -37.83 -31.46 -11.14
CA VAL A 1063 -38.00 -30.02 -10.90
C VAL A 1063 -39.48 -29.70 -10.94
N ALA A 1064 -40.06 -29.32 -9.81
CA ALA A 1064 -41.43 -28.85 -9.72
C ALA A 1064 -41.48 -27.35 -10.01
N PHE A 1065 -41.92 -27.03 -11.23
CA PHE A 1065 -42.20 -25.67 -11.68
C PHE A 1065 -43.72 -25.49 -11.85
N PRO A 1066 -44.35 -24.43 -11.35
CA PRO A 1066 -45.80 -24.28 -11.41
C PRO A 1066 -46.29 -24.15 -12.88
N PRO A 1067 -47.18 -25.05 -13.37
CA PRO A 1067 -47.58 -25.09 -14.77
C PRO A 1067 -48.48 -23.92 -15.22
N ALA A 1068 -48.79 -22.98 -14.32
CA ALA A 1068 -49.57 -21.77 -14.59
C ALA A 1068 -49.00 -20.56 -13.81
N GLN A 1069 -47.67 -20.44 -13.75
CA GLN A 1069 -47.01 -19.34 -13.05
C GLN A 1069 -47.30 -17.98 -13.74
N PRO A 1070 -47.98 -17.03 -13.08
CA PRO A 1070 -48.16 -15.68 -13.63
C PRO A 1070 -46.81 -14.94 -13.72
N PRO A 1071 -46.67 -13.98 -14.65
CA PRO A 1071 -45.45 -13.18 -14.77
C PRO A 1071 -45.17 -12.42 -13.48
N VAL A 1072 -43.91 -12.43 -13.06
CA VAL A 1072 -43.44 -11.74 -11.85
C VAL A 1072 -42.42 -10.71 -12.29
N PHE A 1073 -42.83 -9.44 -12.26
CA PHE A 1073 -41.99 -8.35 -12.74
C PHE A 1073 -41.09 -7.79 -11.64
N ALA A 1074 -39.83 -7.55 -12.00
CA ALA A 1074 -38.84 -6.88 -11.17
C ALA A 1074 -38.00 -5.93 -12.03
N LEU A 1075 -37.32 -4.97 -11.39
CA LEU A 1075 -36.32 -4.13 -12.00
C LEU A 1075 -34.96 -4.85 -11.91
N GLY A 1076 -34.41 -5.26 -13.05
CA GLY A 1076 -33.20 -6.09 -13.08
C GLY A 1076 -32.60 -6.25 -14.47
N ASN A 1077 -31.43 -6.87 -14.53
CA ASN A 1077 -30.76 -7.27 -15.74
C ASN A 1077 -31.06 -8.76 -16.03
N ALA A 1078 -31.64 -9.04 -17.20
CA ALA A 1078 -32.12 -10.39 -17.53
C ALA A 1078 -30.99 -11.44 -17.53
N LEU A 1079 -29.79 -11.08 -17.99
CA LEU A 1079 -28.65 -12.01 -18.05
C LEU A 1079 -28.16 -12.34 -16.63
N LEU A 1080 -27.98 -11.35 -15.77
CA LEU A 1080 -27.55 -11.57 -14.38
C LEU A 1080 -28.54 -12.45 -13.61
N VAL A 1081 -29.84 -12.23 -13.82
CA VAL A 1081 -30.90 -13.07 -13.22
C VAL A 1081 -30.88 -14.49 -13.76
N GLN A 1082 -30.69 -14.67 -15.08
CA GLN A 1082 -30.56 -15.98 -15.70
C GLN A 1082 -29.36 -16.76 -15.13
N THR A 1083 -28.20 -16.10 -15.00
CA THR A 1083 -26.99 -16.70 -14.43
C THR A 1083 -27.16 -17.02 -12.94
N THR A 1084 -27.79 -16.11 -12.18
CA THR A 1084 -28.12 -16.32 -10.76
C THR A 1084 -29.01 -17.55 -10.58
N ALA A 1085 -30.12 -17.62 -11.31
CA ALA A 1085 -31.04 -18.75 -11.26
C ALA A 1085 -30.37 -20.07 -11.70
N GLY A 1086 -29.52 -20.03 -12.73
CA GLY A 1086 -28.78 -21.19 -13.21
C GLY A 1086 -27.81 -21.75 -12.18
N ASN A 1087 -27.02 -20.88 -11.53
CA ASN A 1087 -26.08 -21.28 -10.49
C ASN A 1087 -26.78 -21.91 -9.29
N LEU A 1088 -27.89 -21.30 -8.83
CA LEU A 1088 -28.66 -21.79 -7.69
C LEU A 1088 -29.38 -23.11 -8.00
N LEU A 1089 -30.05 -23.21 -9.17
CA LEU A 1089 -30.79 -24.40 -9.56
C LEU A 1089 -29.87 -25.59 -9.83
N LYS A 1090 -28.71 -25.35 -10.46
CA LYS A 1090 -27.67 -26.37 -10.63
C LYS A 1090 -27.16 -26.88 -9.28
N ASN A 1091 -26.90 -25.98 -8.33
CA ASN A 1091 -26.43 -26.37 -7.00
C ASN A 1091 -27.47 -27.22 -6.25
N ALA A 1092 -28.75 -26.83 -6.32
CA ALA A 1092 -29.86 -27.60 -5.76
C ALA A 1092 -29.97 -29.00 -6.39
N LEU A 1093 -29.92 -29.10 -7.72
CA LEU A 1093 -29.96 -30.40 -8.42
C LEU A 1093 -28.77 -31.30 -8.10
N GLU A 1094 -27.59 -30.73 -7.86
CA GLU A 1094 -26.38 -31.46 -7.50
C GLU A 1094 -26.32 -31.88 -6.03
N ALA A 1095 -27.09 -31.23 -5.16
CA ALA A 1095 -27.14 -31.56 -3.73
C ALA A 1095 -28.06 -32.76 -3.44
N GLU A 1096 -28.98 -33.08 -4.35
CA GLU A 1096 -30.02 -34.08 -4.12
C GLU A 1096 -29.70 -35.48 -4.66
N ALA A 1097 -30.24 -36.48 -3.97
CA ALA A 1097 -30.24 -37.88 -4.42
C ALA A 1097 -31.36 -38.15 -5.43
N ALA A 1098 -31.20 -39.21 -6.23
CA ALA A 1098 -32.22 -39.65 -7.19
C ALA A 1098 -33.57 -39.91 -6.49
N GLY A 1099 -34.66 -39.37 -7.06
CA GLY A 1099 -36.02 -39.43 -6.53
C GLY A 1099 -36.47 -38.16 -5.78
N ALA A 1100 -35.57 -37.23 -5.48
CA ALA A 1100 -35.91 -35.95 -4.86
C ALA A 1100 -36.61 -35.00 -5.83
N THR A 1101 -37.32 -33.99 -5.27
CA THR A 1101 -37.95 -32.92 -6.04
C THR A 1101 -37.43 -31.56 -5.59
N VAL A 1102 -36.86 -30.79 -6.52
CA VAL A 1102 -36.50 -29.38 -6.32
C VAL A 1102 -37.68 -28.51 -6.74
N VAL A 1103 -38.14 -27.63 -5.86
CA VAL A 1103 -39.30 -26.76 -6.08
C VAL A 1103 -38.85 -25.34 -6.40
N VAL A 1104 -39.39 -24.76 -7.47
CA VAL A 1104 -39.16 -23.35 -7.82
C VAL A 1104 -40.44 -22.57 -7.52
N GLY A 1105 -40.35 -21.61 -6.62
CA GLY A 1105 -41.44 -20.70 -6.26
C GLY A 1105 -41.14 -19.26 -6.63
N PHE A 1106 -42.18 -18.44 -6.71
CA PHE A 1106 -42.06 -17.00 -6.95
C PHE A 1106 -42.87 -16.23 -5.91
N PHE A 1107 -42.43 -15.02 -5.60
CA PHE A 1107 -43.10 -14.14 -4.67
C PHE A 1107 -43.01 -12.68 -5.11
N ALA A 1108 -44.01 -11.90 -4.69
CA ALA A 1108 -44.00 -10.45 -4.78
C ALA A 1108 -44.57 -9.92 -3.46
N ALA A 1109 -43.73 -9.30 -2.64
CA ALA A 1109 -44.07 -8.85 -1.30
C ALA A 1109 -43.48 -7.45 -1.06
N GLY A 1110 -44.35 -6.49 -0.74
CA GLY A 1110 -43.94 -5.09 -0.61
C GLY A 1110 -43.34 -4.53 -1.90
N ASP A 1111 -42.17 -3.90 -1.75
CA ASP A 1111 -41.33 -3.28 -2.79
C ASP A 1111 -40.31 -4.26 -3.41
N GLN A 1112 -40.46 -5.57 -3.16
CA GLN A 1112 -39.58 -6.60 -3.69
C GLN A 1112 -40.36 -7.68 -4.46
N ALA A 1113 -39.75 -8.20 -5.51
CA ALA A 1113 -40.23 -9.34 -6.28
C ALA A 1113 -39.08 -10.33 -6.54
N GLY A 1114 -39.36 -11.63 -6.52
CA GLY A 1114 -38.31 -12.62 -6.45
C GLY A 1114 -38.73 -14.05 -6.76
N PHE A 1115 -37.75 -14.95 -6.70
CA PHE A 1115 -37.92 -16.39 -6.83
C PHE A 1115 -37.19 -17.13 -5.71
N ALA A 1116 -37.66 -18.32 -5.38
CA ALA A 1116 -37.07 -19.19 -4.38
C ALA A 1116 -36.88 -20.59 -4.95
N ILE A 1117 -35.75 -21.21 -4.64
CA ILE A 1117 -35.41 -22.58 -5.02
C ILE A 1117 -35.30 -23.38 -3.73
N ALA A 1118 -36.17 -24.38 -3.57
CA ALA A 1118 -36.23 -25.24 -2.40
C ALA A 1118 -35.85 -26.67 -2.75
N ASN A 1119 -34.99 -27.30 -1.95
CA ASN A 1119 -34.55 -28.69 -2.11
C ASN A 1119 -34.54 -29.42 -0.75
N PRO A 1120 -34.88 -30.73 -0.69
CA PRO A 1120 -35.10 -31.44 0.57
C PRO A 1120 -33.87 -31.56 1.48
N SER A 1121 -32.67 -31.67 0.91
CA SER A 1121 -31.45 -31.95 1.67
C SER A 1121 -30.83 -30.65 2.20
N PRO A 1122 -30.64 -30.50 3.53
CA PRO A 1122 -29.91 -29.36 4.09
C PRO A 1122 -28.42 -29.42 3.72
N PRO A 1123 -27.73 -28.27 3.60
CA PRO A 1123 -26.28 -28.26 3.41
C PRO A 1123 -25.60 -28.75 4.71
N PRO A 1124 -24.36 -29.27 4.65
CA PRO A 1124 -23.61 -29.61 5.86
C PRO A 1124 -23.52 -28.42 6.82
N ALA A 1125 -23.59 -28.66 8.13
CA ALA A 1125 -23.62 -27.62 9.16
C ALA A 1125 -22.44 -26.64 9.06
N GLU A 1126 -21.28 -27.12 8.59
CA GLU A 1126 -20.06 -26.33 8.37
C GLU A 1126 -20.19 -25.31 7.22
N ILE A 1127 -21.04 -25.56 6.23
CA ILE A 1127 -21.22 -24.70 5.06
C ILE A 1127 -22.28 -23.63 5.28
N ILE A 1128 -23.27 -23.88 6.12
CA ILE A 1128 -24.38 -22.94 6.38
C ILE A 1128 -23.90 -21.50 6.65
N PRO A 1129 -22.92 -21.23 7.56
CA PRO A 1129 -22.48 -19.86 7.83
C PRO A 1129 -21.68 -19.21 6.68
N ILE A 1130 -21.15 -20.00 5.76
CA ILE A 1130 -20.27 -19.54 4.66
C ILE A 1130 -20.87 -19.83 3.27
N PHE A 1131 -22.17 -20.12 3.19
CA PHE A 1131 -22.80 -20.65 1.97
C PHE A 1131 -22.67 -19.72 0.75
N PHE A 1132 -22.65 -18.41 0.99
CA PHE A 1132 -22.44 -17.39 -0.03
C PHE A 1132 -21.04 -16.77 -0.02
N GLU A 1133 -20.07 -17.42 0.63
CA GLU A 1133 -18.67 -17.00 0.64
C GLU A 1133 -17.87 -17.68 -0.47
N LYS A 1134 -16.74 -17.07 -0.82
CA LYS A 1134 -15.87 -17.53 -1.91
C LYS A 1134 -15.26 -18.89 -1.56
N TYR A 1135 -15.30 -19.83 -2.51
CA TYR A 1135 -14.72 -21.18 -2.38
C TYR A 1135 -15.35 -22.08 -1.30
N ALA A 1136 -16.55 -21.76 -0.82
CA ALA A 1136 -17.27 -22.63 0.11
C ALA A 1136 -17.72 -23.93 -0.58
N THR A 1137 -17.11 -25.07 -0.21
CA THR A 1137 -17.44 -26.40 -0.73
C THR A 1137 -17.39 -27.45 0.38
N ALA A 1138 -18.33 -28.40 0.39
CA ALA A 1138 -18.27 -29.59 1.24
C ALA A 1138 -18.63 -30.85 0.45
N GLY A 1139 -17.83 -31.90 0.62
CA GLY A 1139 -18.13 -33.26 0.15
C GLY A 1139 -18.16 -33.49 -1.37
N LYS A 1140 -17.91 -32.49 -2.22
CA LYS A 1140 -17.93 -32.62 -3.69
C LYS A 1140 -16.52 -32.53 -4.29
N THR A 1141 -16.11 -33.55 -5.05
CA THR A 1141 -14.81 -33.63 -5.76
C THR A 1141 -14.71 -32.78 -7.04
N LYS A 1142 -15.77 -32.04 -7.43
CA LYS A 1142 -15.84 -31.29 -8.71
C LYS A 1142 -16.43 -29.86 -8.63
N GLY A 1143 -16.75 -29.32 -7.45
CA GLY A 1143 -17.32 -27.97 -7.31
C GLY A 1143 -16.24 -26.91 -7.10
N ASN A 1144 -16.32 -25.77 -7.80
CA ASN A 1144 -15.36 -24.66 -7.65
C ASN A 1144 -15.71 -23.67 -6.51
N GLY A 1145 -16.86 -23.83 -5.85
CA GLY A 1145 -17.30 -22.98 -4.73
C GLY A 1145 -17.59 -21.52 -5.08
N LEU A 1146 -17.76 -21.18 -6.36
CA LEU A 1146 -18.00 -19.80 -6.82
C LEU A 1146 -19.45 -19.53 -7.23
N GLY A 1147 -20.27 -20.57 -7.43
CA GLY A 1147 -21.64 -20.43 -7.96
C GLY A 1147 -22.59 -19.66 -7.05
N THR A 1148 -22.59 -19.95 -5.75
CA THR A 1148 -23.44 -19.26 -4.75
C THR A 1148 -22.92 -17.86 -4.46
N TYR A 1149 -21.59 -17.69 -4.37
CA TYR A 1149 -20.93 -16.41 -4.23
C TYR A 1149 -21.26 -15.42 -5.36
N SER A 1150 -21.14 -15.88 -6.61
CA SER A 1150 -21.49 -15.05 -7.79
C SER A 1150 -22.98 -14.71 -7.83
N ALA A 1151 -23.86 -15.64 -7.47
CA ALA A 1151 -25.30 -15.38 -7.34
C ALA A 1151 -25.61 -14.26 -6.32
N ARG A 1152 -24.86 -14.19 -5.21
CA ARG A 1152 -24.96 -13.10 -4.23
C ARG A 1152 -24.55 -11.76 -4.84
N LEU A 1153 -23.35 -11.67 -5.39
CA LEU A 1153 -22.82 -10.44 -5.99
C LEU A 1153 -23.71 -9.89 -7.11
N MET A 1154 -24.22 -10.78 -7.98
CA MET A 1154 -25.15 -10.41 -9.05
C MET A 1154 -26.47 -9.88 -8.50
N THR A 1155 -26.96 -10.43 -7.39
CA THR A 1155 -28.21 -9.98 -6.77
C THR A 1155 -28.02 -8.62 -6.08
N GLU A 1156 -26.95 -8.48 -5.29
CA GLU A 1156 -26.63 -7.27 -4.52
C GLU A 1156 -26.32 -6.08 -5.44
N CYS A 1157 -25.59 -6.27 -6.55
CA CYS A 1157 -25.25 -5.17 -7.46
C CYS A 1157 -26.47 -4.58 -8.18
N GLN A 1158 -27.58 -5.33 -8.22
CA GLN A 1158 -28.87 -4.88 -8.75
C GLN A 1158 -29.78 -4.25 -7.68
N GLY A 1159 -29.28 -4.07 -6.45
CA GLY A 1159 -30.08 -3.58 -5.32
C GLY A 1159 -31.02 -4.63 -4.71
N GLY A 1160 -30.79 -5.91 -5.01
CA GLY A 1160 -31.56 -7.03 -4.48
C GLY A 1160 -30.94 -7.65 -3.22
N THR A 1161 -31.61 -8.66 -2.67
CA THR A 1161 -31.13 -9.47 -1.55
C THR A 1161 -31.24 -10.95 -1.86
N ILE A 1162 -30.27 -11.74 -1.40
CA ILE A 1162 -30.30 -13.20 -1.45
C ILE A 1162 -30.27 -13.75 -0.02
N ARG A 1163 -31.02 -14.82 0.25
CA ARG A 1163 -31.09 -15.45 1.57
C ARG A 1163 -31.09 -16.97 1.47
N LEU A 1164 -30.55 -17.61 2.50
CA LEU A 1164 -30.56 -19.04 2.70
C LEU A 1164 -31.37 -19.33 3.97
N ASP A 1165 -32.44 -20.12 3.83
CA ASP A 1165 -33.23 -20.65 4.93
C ASP A 1165 -33.02 -22.17 4.99
N VAL A 1166 -32.54 -22.68 6.13
CA VAL A 1166 -32.30 -24.12 6.35
C VAL A 1166 -33.17 -24.61 7.50
N SER A 1167 -33.85 -25.74 7.29
CA SER A 1167 -34.68 -26.40 8.30
C SER A 1167 -34.54 -27.91 8.17
N GLU A 1168 -34.40 -28.63 9.29
CA GLU A 1168 -34.38 -30.10 9.30
C GLU A 1168 -35.67 -30.72 8.74
N ALA A 1169 -36.80 -30.00 8.83
CA ALA A 1169 -38.10 -30.48 8.38
C ALA A 1169 -38.46 -30.04 6.94
N ALA A 1170 -37.93 -28.91 6.47
CA ALA A 1170 -38.28 -28.32 5.17
C ALA A 1170 -37.12 -28.29 4.15
N GLY A 1171 -35.92 -28.71 4.55
CA GLY A 1171 -34.73 -28.75 3.70
C GLY A 1171 -34.05 -27.39 3.58
N THR A 1172 -33.54 -27.10 2.38
CA THR A 1172 -32.87 -25.85 2.02
C THR A 1172 -33.79 -25.02 1.14
N THR A 1173 -33.91 -23.73 1.42
CA THR A 1173 -34.54 -22.75 0.51
C THR A 1173 -33.59 -21.58 0.28
N VAL A 1174 -33.27 -21.29 -0.98
CA VAL A 1174 -32.54 -20.08 -1.37
C VAL A 1174 -33.49 -19.13 -2.07
N SER A 1175 -33.68 -17.94 -1.51
CA SER A 1175 -34.57 -16.90 -2.05
C SER A 1175 -33.79 -15.71 -2.57
N VAL A 1176 -34.10 -15.28 -3.79
CA VAL A 1176 -33.56 -14.07 -4.44
C VAL A 1176 -34.68 -13.06 -4.57
N ALA A 1177 -34.49 -11.87 -4.03
CA ALA A 1177 -35.40 -10.73 -4.11
C ALA A 1177 -34.73 -9.57 -4.85
N LEU A 1178 -35.44 -8.95 -5.78
CA LEU A 1178 -35.01 -7.76 -6.52
C LEU A 1178 -36.03 -6.63 -6.31
N PRO A 1179 -35.61 -5.36 -6.51
CA PRO A 1179 -36.52 -4.23 -6.45
C PRO A 1179 -37.71 -4.45 -7.40
N ARG A 1180 -38.91 -4.23 -6.87
CA ARG A 1180 -40.15 -4.32 -7.64
C ARG A 1180 -40.27 -3.11 -8.57
N GLU A 1181 -40.88 -3.33 -9.73
CA GLU A 1181 -41.10 -2.30 -10.77
C GLU A 1181 -41.89 -1.08 -10.31
#